data_AF-A0A075FTG1-F1
#
_entry.id   AF-A0A075FTG1-F1
#
_cell.length_a   1.000
_cell.length_b   1.000
_cell.length_c   1.000
_cell.angle_alpha   90.00
_cell.angle_beta   90.00
_cell.angle_gamma   90.00
#
_symmetry.space_group_name_H-M   'P 1'
#
loop_
_entity.id
_entity.type
_entity.pdbx_description
1 polymer ?
#
loop_
_entity_poly.entity_id
_entity_poly.type
_entity_poly.pdbx_seq_one_letter_code
_entity_poly.pdbx_strand_id
1 'polypeptide(L)'
;MALYALLGLALLTLWLRHRALLRQRERMREKMGTLQGDLSDTSQRLDLLSRGVDTVLSESPDMQGLLDAHKSLESAETLLFEQDVNVSSSESVAIASHAAKTILVHYPGLVDEDGHKEIVAGLLPLVERLDAILNEAEMQSEDLELTGDEHRRLGELFHGIDRTIRASDFYRRAHSLSAEDADALRSLARIHREEGDMDALDRSLERLLAVDPDDVSVLKEQALLLSGSDDERVTRNQRRLEGLGVEFDNSLQTAELSDIVERAREVNREVDPRATEPETSAGWIERAAKLLMLGEIPVALESVEKAIETNPDNGEAWLLRAKLLSAEQEGTKEALQSIRRATALGEYGVILESEVFENDGRLDAARAVLEERLETNPEDAEARARLSLILLRAGASEWSRKVLDEAPSESWEIAPLHVMDGRLHLLASESHRDDTGHHDQLTLLDALVSFDAAIDRDRESGLAWLGRSRALRYQGAPNEAEVALTRARRLIPEHPSIPLEEAQLCLDLGRLEQADTLVAEAATQLNDHSAIPFIRGMIAARQNRLSEAISLFGKVLVSEPDHVRARLNRCSASLLKGDLASALDDANHLVTNRPELDMARLRRSEVLMSNGDWDDAEAELRRLLESRPEHTMALVHLGTCLIARGRPEQAEKPLNKTLQIDPTHSDAWYQRGLLYTDFGRLEDAMHDFENAAEHDEHHIDARVRIATLLHEAEDTKEAAAAWRRVLDVDPEHRLARRRLEESRGAPAHRSQASRQRVELITPTPGRMTAPRGIEPGDPSPDFHLPNANPEVGGEALSLSDAIGPNGAIIMFTCNHCPYVVGSEPRIEAMAQRARSENLGFVGINSNDPVNYESDSWDNMVKRAGRGMSYPYLHDDNQDTARAYGAERTPEFYLLDSSGTVAYRGRLDDSPRDPSHASVSDLADAMDDIAAGRSVGRPRTDSIGCSVKWKM
;
A
#
# COMPACT_ATOMS: atom_id res chain seq x y z
N MET A 1 103.91 42.44 78.74
CA MET A 1 103.83 43.46 77.66
C MET A 1 103.32 42.87 76.34
N ALA A 2 103.86 41.75 75.83
CA ALA A 2 103.41 41.17 74.54
C ALA A 2 101.91 40.77 74.48
N LEU A 3 101.36 40.23 75.58
CA LEU A 3 99.95 39.80 75.63
C LEU A 3 98.94 40.97 75.55
N TYR A 4 99.29 42.12 76.13
CA TYR A 4 98.46 43.33 76.05
C TYR A 4 98.50 43.98 74.66
N ALA A 5 99.63 43.87 73.96
CA ALA A 5 99.74 44.34 72.58
C ALA A 5 98.88 43.51 71.61
N LEU A 6 98.83 42.19 71.80
CA LEU A 6 97.96 41.30 71.02
C LEU A 6 96.47 41.56 71.27
N LEU A 7 96.08 41.77 72.54
CA LEU A 7 94.70 42.11 72.89
C LEU A 7 94.27 43.45 72.28
N GLY A 8 95.15 44.46 72.33
CA GLY A 8 94.90 45.76 71.71
C GLY A 8 94.71 45.68 70.19
N LEU A 9 95.51 44.86 69.51
CA LEU A 9 95.38 44.64 68.07
C LEU A 9 94.08 43.89 67.71
N ALA A 10 93.69 42.91 68.53
CA ALA A 10 92.44 42.17 68.35
C ALA A 10 91.20 43.07 68.55
N LEU A 11 91.21 43.95 69.56
CA LEU A 11 90.10 44.89 69.79
C LEU A 11 90.02 45.95 68.68
N LEU A 12 91.15 46.45 68.17
CA LEU A 12 91.18 47.41 67.07
C LEU A 12 90.63 46.80 65.76
N THR A 13 90.99 45.55 65.46
CA THR A 13 90.48 44.83 64.28
C THR A 13 88.99 44.55 64.38
N LEU A 14 88.49 44.15 65.57
CA LEU A 14 87.07 44.00 65.84
C LEU A 14 86.30 45.32 65.67
N TRP A 15 86.84 46.42 66.19
CA TRP A 15 86.21 47.74 66.07
C TRP A 15 86.15 48.22 64.61
N LEU A 16 87.23 48.04 63.85
CA LEU A 16 87.25 48.37 62.41
C LEU A 16 86.25 47.52 61.62
N ARG A 17 86.14 46.22 61.92
CA ARG A 17 85.19 45.31 61.27
C ARG A 17 83.74 45.67 61.60
N HIS A 18 83.45 46.04 62.86
CA HIS A 18 82.12 46.50 63.26
C HIS A 18 81.72 47.79 62.55
N ARG A 19 82.65 48.76 62.43
CA ARG A 19 82.39 50.03 61.74
C ARG A 19 82.20 49.84 60.23
N ALA A 20 82.89 48.87 59.63
CA ALA A 20 82.67 48.49 58.23
C ALA A 20 81.28 47.88 58.00
N LEU A 21 80.83 47.00 58.90
CA LEU A 21 79.50 46.39 58.85
C LEU A 21 78.37 47.42 58.96
N LEU A 22 78.51 48.42 59.84
CA LEU A 22 77.50 49.47 59.98
C LEU A 22 77.37 50.31 58.70
N ARG A 23 78.49 50.69 58.07
CA ARG A 23 78.46 51.40 56.78
C ARG A 23 77.86 50.56 55.65
N GLN A 24 78.12 49.24 55.66
CA GLN A 24 77.53 48.33 54.67
C GLN A 24 76.01 48.22 54.84
N ARG A 25 75.52 48.22 56.09
CA ARG A 25 74.08 48.18 56.39
C ARG A 25 73.36 49.45 55.93
N GLU A 26 73.94 50.63 56.15
CA GLU A 26 73.35 51.90 55.65
C GLU A 26 73.29 51.93 54.12
N ARG A 27 74.37 51.54 53.42
CA ARG A 27 74.37 51.46 51.95
C ARG A 27 73.33 50.49 51.40
N MET A 28 73.12 49.34 52.06
CA MET A 28 72.08 48.39 51.65
C MET A 28 70.68 48.97 51.82
N ARG A 29 70.45 49.80 52.84
CA ARG A 29 69.15 50.40 53.11
C ARG A 29 68.77 51.47 52.08
N GLU A 30 69.72 52.32 51.68
CA GLU A 30 69.50 53.27 50.58
C GLU A 30 69.24 52.54 49.25
N LYS A 31 70.01 51.49 48.94
CA LYS A 31 69.82 50.71 47.71
C LYS A 31 68.46 50.02 47.63
N MET A 32 67.92 49.52 48.75
CA MET A 32 66.56 48.96 48.74
C MET A 32 65.49 50.02 48.51
N GLY A 33 65.67 51.23 49.07
CA GLY A 33 64.75 52.34 48.84
C GLY A 33 64.71 52.79 47.37
N THR A 34 65.87 52.87 46.71
CA THR A 34 65.94 53.20 45.28
C THR A 34 65.36 52.10 44.40
N LEU A 35 65.64 50.82 44.71
CA LEU A 35 65.07 49.68 43.98
C LEU A 35 63.55 49.64 44.06
N GLN A 36 62.96 49.98 45.21
CA GLN A 36 61.51 49.98 45.38
C GLN A 36 60.84 51.12 44.58
N GLY A 37 61.49 52.28 44.47
CA GLY A 37 61.04 53.38 43.60
C GLY A 37 61.16 53.05 42.11
N ASP A 38 62.28 52.44 41.69
CA ASP A 38 62.50 52.02 40.31
C ASP A 38 61.52 50.92 39.88
N LEU A 39 61.14 50.01 40.79
CA LEU A 39 60.12 48.98 40.56
C LEU A 39 58.71 49.58 40.38
N SER A 40 58.36 50.63 41.14
CA SER A 40 57.03 51.25 40.96
C SER A 40 56.96 52.04 39.66
N ASP A 41 58.04 52.75 39.28
CA ASP A 41 58.10 53.49 38.02
C ASP A 41 58.09 52.55 36.82
N THR A 42 58.80 51.42 36.88
CA THR A 42 58.75 50.41 35.81
C THR A 42 57.38 49.75 35.70
N SER A 43 56.72 49.42 36.81
CA SER A 43 55.34 48.90 36.81
C SER A 43 54.35 49.90 36.20
N GLN A 44 54.47 51.19 36.51
CA GLN A 44 53.58 52.22 35.98
C GLN A 44 53.81 52.49 34.48
N ARG A 45 55.06 52.37 34.01
CA ARG A 45 55.39 52.43 32.57
C ARG A 45 54.89 51.20 31.81
N LEU A 46 54.97 50.02 32.41
CA LEU A 46 54.41 48.78 31.85
C LEU A 46 52.90 48.87 31.70
N ASP A 47 52.20 49.43 32.69
CA ASP A 47 50.74 49.64 32.63
C ASP A 47 50.36 50.67 31.54
N LEU A 48 51.13 51.75 31.38
CA LEU A 48 50.94 52.72 30.29
C LEU A 48 51.24 52.13 28.90
N LEU A 49 52.26 51.27 28.78
CA LEU A 49 52.56 50.55 27.55
C LEU A 49 51.46 49.53 27.22
N SER A 50 50.96 48.78 28.22
CA SER A 50 49.84 47.84 28.05
C SER A 50 48.61 48.57 27.51
N ARG A 51 48.23 49.69 28.13
CA ARG A 51 47.07 50.47 27.67
C ARG A 51 47.28 51.10 26.29
N GLY A 52 48.51 51.51 25.95
CA GLY A 52 48.88 52.02 24.64
C GLY A 52 48.83 50.95 23.55
N VAL A 53 49.25 49.72 23.87
CA VAL A 53 49.12 48.55 23.00
C VAL A 53 47.65 48.19 22.83
N ASP A 54 46.85 48.17 23.90
CA ASP A 54 45.41 47.91 23.81
C ASP A 54 44.66 48.96 22.98
N THR A 55 45.09 50.23 23.00
CA THR A 55 44.49 51.28 22.15
C THR A 55 44.85 51.13 20.68
N VAL A 56 46.10 50.77 20.36
CA VAL A 56 46.52 50.51 18.97
C VAL A 56 45.87 49.24 18.42
N LEU A 57 45.70 48.21 19.26
CA LEU A 57 45.02 46.96 18.89
C LEU A 57 43.50 47.13 18.76
N SER A 58 42.90 48.09 19.48
CA SER A 58 41.45 48.38 19.37
C SER A 58 41.02 48.91 18.00
N GLU A 59 41.95 49.43 17.19
CA GLU A 59 41.70 49.87 15.81
C GLU A 59 41.80 48.72 14.78
N SER A 60 42.13 47.49 15.21
CA SER A 60 42.25 46.30 14.33
C SER A 60 41.81 45.03 15.07
N PRO A 61 40.49 44.74 15.12
CA PRO A 61 39.92 43.60 15.84
C PRO A 61 40.57 42.25 15.49
N ASP A 62 41.00 42.08 14.24
CA ASP A 62 41.63 40.85 13.75
C ASP A 62 43.01 40.60 14.40
N MET A 63 43.78 41.65 14.70
CA MET A 63 45.07 41.53 15.38
C MET A 63 44.91 41.18 16.87
N GLN A 64 43.86 41.67 17.52
CA GLN A 64 43.54 41.31 18.91
C GLN A 64 43.18 39.82 19.01
N GLY A 65 42.41 39.32 18.04
CA GLY A 65 42.10 37.90 17.93
C GLY A 65 43.33 36.98 17.79
N LEU A 66 44.26 37.32 16.89
CA LEU A 66 45.50 36.56 16.72
C LEU A 66 46.39 36.57 17.98
N LEU A 67 46.39 37.66 18.74
CA LEU A 67 47.10 37.75 20.02
C LEU A 67 46.48 36.85 21.09
N ASP A 68 45.16 36.74 21.13
CA ASP A 68 44.46 35.84 22.05
C ASP A 68 44.71 34.36 21.71
N ALA A 69 44.72 34.01 20.41
CA ALA A 69 45.15 32.69 19.95
C ALA A 69 46.62 32.41 20.32
N HIS A 70 47.51 33.39 20.18
CA HIS A 70 48.92 33.26 20.58
C HIS A 70 49.08 33.00 22.09
N LYS A 71 48.38 33.77 22.94
CA LYS A 71 48.39 33.57 24.40
C LYS A 71 47.80 32.22 24.82
N SER A 72 46.77 31.77 24.12
CA SER A 72 46.13 30.46 24.34
C SER A 72 47.11 29.33 24.05
N LEU A 73 47.88 29.42 22.94
CA LEU A 73 48.94 28.46 22.60
C LEU A 73 50.11 28.50 23.59
N GLU A 74 50.56 29.69 24.00
CA GLU A 74 51.61 29.86 25.01
C GLU A 74 51.21 29.25 26.37
N SER A 75 49.95 29.45 26.76
CA SER A 75 49.39 28.84 27.96
C SER A 75 49.33 27.31 27.84
N ALA A 76 48.96 26.80 26.66
CA ALA A 76 48.92 25.37 26.40
C ALA A 76 50.32 24.73 26.48
N GLU A 77 51.34 25.33 25.87
CA GLU A 77 52.74 24.88 25.97
C GLU A 77 53.23 24.86 27.42
N THR A 78 52.97 25.95 28.16
CA THR A 78 53.40 26.06 29.57
C THR A 78 52.74 24.97 30.42
N LEU A 79 51.44 24.74 30.23
CA LEU A 79 50.67 23.76 30.99
C LEU A 79 51.04 22.32 30.63
N LEU A 80 51.29 22.03 29.36
CA LEU A 80 51.58 20.67 28.88
C LEU A 80 53.05 20.26 29.10
N PHE A 81 54.00 21.19 28.97
CA PHE A 81 55.42 20.85 28.87
C PHE A 81 56.32 21.50 29.93
N GLU A 82 55.94 22.64 30.52
CA GLU A 82 56.82 23.40 31.43
C GLU A 82 56.50 23.25 32.93
N GLN A 83 55.48 22.47 33.31
CA GLN A 83 55.16 22.22 34.72
C GLN A 83 55.88 21.00 35.30
N ASP A 84 56.39 21.13 36.54
CA ASP A 84 56.93 20.02 37.36
C ASP A 84 55.83 19.05 37.89
N VAL A 85 54.60 19.13 37.36
CA VAL A 85 53.42 18.39 37.83
C VAL A 85 52.83 17.58 36.67
N ASN A 86 52.64 16.27 36.85
CA ASN A 86 52.00 15.41 35.86
C ASN A 86 50.54 15.81 35.66
N VAL A 87 50.23 16.37 34.49
CA VAL A 87 48.86 16.66 34.03
C VAL A 87 48.18 15.34 33.63
N SER A 88 46.90 15.17 33.96
CA SER A 88 46.15 13.97 33.56
C SER A 88 45.83 13.97 32.06
N SER A 89 45.64 12.80 31.45
CA SER A 89 45.34 12.69 30.01
C SER A 89 44.09 13.49 29.59
N SER A 90 43.05 13.53 30.43
CA SER A 90 41.84 14.32 30.19
C SER A 90 42.09 15.84 30.27
N GLU A 91 42.98 16.28 31.15
CA GLU A 91 43.33 17.71 31.24
C GLU A 91 44.18 18.14 30.03
N SER A 92 45.11 17.29 29.58
CA SER A 92 45.91 17.56 28.38
C SER A 92 45.02 17.73 27.13
N VAL A 93 44.04 16.84 26.96
CA VAL A 93 43.02 16.92 25.89
C VAL A 93 42.24 18.23 25.95
N ALA A 94 41.77 18.63 27.14
CA ALA A 94 41.00 19.86 27.31
C ALA A 94 41.84 21.11 26.97
N ILE A 95 43.12 21.13 27.36
CA ILE A 95 44.06 22.22 27.07
C ILE A 95 44.28 22.35 25.55
N ALA A 96 44.59 21.25 24.88
CA ALA A 96 44.80 21.23 23.42
C ALA A 96 43.53 21.60 22.64
N SER A 97 42.37 21.09 23.07
CA SER A 97 41.07 21.40 22.46
C SER A 97 40.71 22.88 22.61
N HIS A 98 41.00 23.49 23.76
CA HIS A 98 40.79 24.93 23.97
C HIS A 98 41.67 25.78 23.05
N ALA A 99 42.96 25.43 22.91
CA ALA A 99 43.88 26.12 22.01
C ALA A 99 43.41 26.04 20.54
N ALA A 100 42.99 24.84 20.11
CA ALA A 100 42.42 24.61 18.78
C ALA A 100 41.15 25.44 18.52
N LYS A 101 40.20 25.46 19.47
CA LYS A 101 38.98 26.28 19.37
C LYS A 101 39.28 27.78 19.28
N THR A 102 40.30 28.25 20.01
CA THR A 102 40.70 29.67 19.98
C THR A 102 41.19 30.07 18.59
N ILE A 103 41.94 29.21 17.90
CA ILE A 103 42.36 29.42 16.51
C ILE A 103 41.14 29.46 15.57
N LEU A 104 40.19 28.54 15.76
CA LEU A 104 39.00 28.41 14.90
C LEU A 104 38.02 29.59 15.00
N VAL A 105 38.01 30.35 16.09
CA VAL A 105 37.24 31.61 16.20
C VAL A 105 37.63 32.61 15.10
N HIS A 106 38.90 32.57 14.67
CA HIS A 106 39.44 33.45 13.63
C HIS A 106 39.42 32.83 12.22
N TYR A 107 38.79 31.67 12.09
CA TYR A 107 38.56 31.00 10.81
C TYR A 107 37.12 30.47 10.74
N PRO A 108 36.13 31.33 10.41
CA PRO A 108 34.72 30.95 10.36
C PRO A 108 34.39 30.06 9.15
N GLY A 109 35.24 30.01 8.12
CA GLY A 109 35.12 29.06 7.01
C GLY A 109 34.06 29.38 5.93
N LEU A 110 33.54 30.61 5.88
CA LEU A 110 32.56 31.05 4.87
C LEU A 110 33.24 31.56 3.59
N VAL A 111 32.73 31.11 2.45
CA VAL A 111 33.15 31.47 1.08
C VAL A 111 32.49 32.81 0.70
N ASP A 112 33.22 33.75 0.09
CA ASP A 112 32.61 34.95 -0.52
C ASP A 112 31.98 34.63 -1.90
N GLU A 113 31.17 35.55 -2.45
CA GLU A 113 30.46 35.36 -3.73
C GLU A 113 31.40 35.11 -4.94
N ASP A 114 32.71 35.35 -4.80
CA ASP A 114 33.73 35.18 -5.83
C ASP A 114 34.69 33.98 -5.55
N GLY A 115 34.44 33.19 -4.49
CA GLY A 115 35.19 31.97 -4.19
C GLY A 115 36.56 32.17 -3.52
N HIS A 116 36.86 33.38 -3.01
CA HIS A 116 38.13 33.65 -2.34
C HIS A 116 38.05 33.40 -0.83
N LYS A 117 38.91 32.49 -0.33
CA LYS A 117 39.09 32.24 1.11
C LYS A 117 40.11 33.22 1.68
N GLU A 118 39.67 34.24 2.41
CA GLU A 118 40.59 35.14 3.13
C GLU A 118 41.01 34.50 4.46
N ILE A 119 42.20 33.89 4.50
CA ILE A 119 42.85 33.52 5.76
C ILE A 119 43.47 34.78 6.35
N VAL A 120 43.11 35.13 7.59
CA VAL A 120 43.70 36.27 8.30
C VAL A 120 45.23 36.14 8.30
N ALA A 121 45.92 37.15 7.80
CA ALA A 121 47.38 37.16 7.72
C ALA A 121 47.99 36.99 9.13
N GLY A 122 48.75 35.91 9.32
CA GLY A 122 49.35 35.55 10.62
C GLY A 122 48.70 34.36 11.34
N LEU A 123 47.57 33.83 10.85
CA LEU A 123 46.94 32.65 11.43
C LEU A 123 47.73 31.35 11.18
N LEU A 124 48.26 31.16 9.95
CA LEU A 124 48.99 29.94 9.57
C LEU A 124 50.21 29.63 10.47
N PRO A 125 51.07 30.60 10.85
CA PRO A 125 52.14 30.36 11.83
C PRO A 125 51.64 29.89 13.21
N LEU A 126 50.43 30.32 13.63
CA LEU A 126 49.83 29.83 14.89
C LEU A 126 49.33 28.39 14.75
N VAL A 127 48.87 28.00 13.55
CA VAL A 127 48.49 26.62 13.23
C VAL A 127 49.73 25.72 13.19
N GLU A 128 50.87 26.18 12.65
CA GLU A 128 52.15 25.45 12.72
C GLU A 128 52.60 25.25 14.18
N ARG A 129 52.35 26.23 15.05
CA ARG A 129 52.64 26.12 16.48
C ARG A 129 51.71 25.11 17.17
N LEU A 130 50.41 25.14 16.86
CA LEU A 130 49.48 24.10 17.30
C LEU A 130 49.90 22.71 16.80
N ASP A 131 50.36 22.60 15.55
CA ASP A 131 50.86 21.37 14.95
C ASP A 131 51.99 20.77 15.79
N ALA A 132 52.95 21.60 16.20
CA ALA A 132 54.06 21.22 17.06
C ALA A 132 53.59 20.74 18.45
N ILE A 133 52.68 21.47 19.10
CA ILE A 133 52.11 21.09 20.42
C ILE A 133 51.44 19.72 20.34
N LEU A 134 50.60 19.48 19.32
CA LEU A 134 49.90 18.21 19.16
C LEU A 134 50.87 17.05 18.85
N ASN A 135 51.92 17.31 18.06
CA ASN A 135 52.98 16.33 17.79
C ASN A 135 53.75 15.95 19.06
N GLU A 136 54.16 16.93 19.86
CA GLU A 136 54.92 16.70 21.09
C GLU A 136 54.06 16.03 22.19
N ALA A 137 52.76 16.31 22.21
CA ALA A 137 51.79 15.64 23.09
C ALA A 137 51.27 14.29 22.54
N GLU A 138 51.75 13.84 21.38
CA GLU A 138 51.31 12.60 20.68
C GLU A 138 49.79 12.53 20.42
N MET A 139 49.11 13.67 20.26
CA MET A 139 47.65 13.75 20.10
C MET A 139 47.22 13.60 18.64
N GLN A 140 46.16 12.81 18.41
CA GLN A 140 45.47 12.65 17.12
C GLN A 140 44.18 13.47 17.07
N SER A 141 43.52 13.52 15.91
CA SER A 141 42.25 14.24 15.78
C SER A 141 41.15 13.68 16.68
N GLU A 142 41.14 12.37 16.96
CA GLU A 142 40.13 11.74 17.83
C GLU A 142 40.23 12.14 19.30
N ASP A 143 41.42 12.57 19.73
CA ASP A 143 41.69 13.01 21.09
C ASP A 143 41.14 14.40 21.37
N LEU A 144 40.87 15.21 20.34
CA LEU A 144 40.39 16.58 20.51
C LEU A 144 38.86 16.65 20.63
N GLU A 145 38.38 17.41 21.60
CA GLU A 145 36.94 17.63 21.86
C GLU A 145 36.38 18.74 20.95
N LEU A 146 36.35 18.49 19.64
CA LEU A 146 35.82 19.42 18.63
C LEU A 146 34.53 18.86 17.98
N THR A 147 33.72 19.77 17.45
CA THR A 147 32.56 19.43 16.60
C THR A 147 33.00 19.02 15.20
N GLY A 148 32.13 18.34 14.43
CA GLY A 148 32.44 17.92 13.06
C GLY A 148 32.88 19.09 12.15
N ASP A 149 32.17 20.22 12.24
CA ASP A 149 32.52 21.44 11.50
C ASP A 149 33.85 22.06 11.95
N GLU A 150 34.15 22.06 13.25
CA GLU A 150 35.44 22.51 13.79
C GLU A 150 36.60 21.61 13.32
N HIS A 151 36.40 20.29 13.26
CA HIS A 151 37.38 19.37 12.69
C HIS A 151 37.62 19.63 11.20
N ARG A 152 36.56 19.87 10.42
CA ARG A 152 36.68 20.20 8.99
C ARG A 152 37.49 21.49 8.79
N ARG A 153 37.14 22.55 9.51
CA ARG A 153 37.83 23.85 9.45
C ARG A 153 39.29 23.77 9.88
N LEU A 154 39.59 22.96 10.91
CA LEU A 154 40.96 22.75 11.34
C LEU A 154 41.76 21.91 10.33
N GLY A 155 41.10 20.94 9.68
CA GLY A 155 41.66 20.21 8.53
C GLY A 155 42.03 21.14 7.37
N GLU A 156 41.21 22.16 7.07
CA GLU A 156 41.55 23.18 6.07
C GLU A 156 42.79 24.00 6.44
N LEU A 157 42.92 24.39 7.70
CA LEU A 157 44.09 25.11 8.19
C LEU A 157 45.36 24.27 8.13
N PHE A 158 45.28 22.98 8.50
CA PHE A 158 46.41 22.05 8.36
C PHE A 158 46.79 21.80 6.90
N HIS A 159 45.80 21.71 6.02
CA HIS A 159 46.07 21.62 4.58
C HIS A 159 46.76 22.90 4.06
N GLY A 160 46.33 24.08 4.53
CA GLY A 160 46.94 25.36 4.18
C GLY A 160 48.39 25.58 4.64
N ILE A 161 48.91 24.71 5.53
CA ILE A 161 50.34 24.68 5.94
C ILE A 161 51.08 23.43 5.41
N ASP A 162 50.56 22.80 4.35
CA ASP A 162 51.13 21.63 3.69
C ASP A 162 51.32 20.40 4.63
N ARG A 163 50.42 20.22 5.61
CA ARG A 163 50.37 19.03 6.50
C ARG A 163 49.28 18.06 6.07
N THR A 164 49.41 17.47 4.87
CA THR A 164 48.36 16.64 4.22
C THR A 164 47.91 15.44 5.06
N ILE A 165 48.85 14.71 5.68
CA ILE A 165 48.53 13.54 6.52
C ILE A 165 47.62 13.93 7.69
N ARG A 166 47.95 15.05 8.35
CA ARG A 166 47.18 15.57 9.46
C ARG A 166 45.84 16.12 8.99
N ALA A 167 45.82 16.89 7.91
CA ALA A 167 44.58 17.38 7.31
C ALA A 167 43.61 16.21 6.98
N SER A 168 44.11 15.14 6.37
CA SER A 168 43.34 13.92 6.07
C SER A 168 42.78 13.23 7.32
N ASP A 169 43.52 13.22 8.43
CA ASP A 169 43.04 12.69 9.71
C ASP A 169 41.86 13.52 10.26
N PHE A 170 42.00 14.85 10.25
CA PHE A 170 40.95 15.77 10.67
C PHE A 170 39.70 15.72 9.77
N TYR A 171 39.85 15.59 8.45
CA TYR A 171 38.72 15.42 7.54
C TYR A 171 37.99 14.09 7.74
N ARG A 172 38.72 12.99 7.98
CA ARG A 172 38.12 11.69 8.33
C ARG A 172 37.33 11.78 9.63
N ARG A 173 37.88 12.46 10.65
CA ARG A 173 37.19 12.67 11.92
C ARG A 173 35.94 13.54 11.75
N ALA A 174 36.03 14.63 10.99
CA ALA A 174 34.90 15.50 10.67
C ALA A 174 33.74 14.72 10.05
N HIS A 175 34.01 13.90 9.04
CA HIS A 175 33.01 13.04 8.41
C HIS A 175 32.44 11.99 9.37
N SER A 176 33.26 11.39 10.25
CA SER A 176 32.77 10.42 11.24
C SER A 176 31.78 11.02 12.25
N LEU A 177 31.91 12.32 12.54
CA LEU A 177 31.04 13.06 13.47
C LEU A 177 29.82 13.68 12.77
N SER A 178 29.91 13.90 11.46
CA SER A 178 28.83 14.44 10.63
C SER A 178 28.80 13.73 9.27
N ALA A 179 28.11 12.59 9.21
CA ALA A 179 28.10 11.71 8.04
C ALA A 179 27.46 12.35 6.78
N GLU A 180 26.63 13.38 6.95
CA GLU A 180 25.95 14.10 5.87
C GLU A 180 26.75 15.30 5.33
N ASP A 181 27.92 15.62 5.90
CA ASP A 181 28.74 16.76 5.45
C ASP A 181 29.63 16.37 4.25
N ALA A 182 29.23 16.81 3.06
CA ALA A 182 29.97 16.59 1.81
C ALA A 182 31.29 17.36 1.71
N ASP A 183 31.47 18.47 2.44
CA ASP A 183 32.62 19.36 2.25
C ASP A 183 33.92 18.78 2.82
N ALA A 184 33.82 18.03 3.91
CA ALA A 184 34.94 17.26 4.45
C ALA A 184 35.42 16.18 3.46
N LEU A 185 34.48 15.47 2.82
CA LEU A 185 34.78 14.45 1.82
C LEU A 185 35.35 15.05 0.53
N ARG A 186 34.86 16.20 0.06
CA ARG A 186 35.44 16.93 -1.09
C ARG A 186 36.88 17.35 -0.82
N SER A 187 37.15 17.82 0.40
CA SER A 187 38.50 18.20 0.82
C SER A 187 39.45 17.00 0.90
N LEU A 188 38.95 15.86 1.37
CA LEU A 188 39.70 14.59 1.41
C LEU A 188 39.97 14.04 -0.01
N ALA A 189 38.97 14.06 -0.89
CA ALA A 189 39.14 13.69 -2.30
C ALA A 189 40.18 14.57 -3.00
N ARG A 190 40.23 15.87 -2.68
CA ARG A 190 41.30 16.76 -3.18
C ARG A 190 42.69 16.32 -2.73
N ILE A 191 42.88 15.99 -1.45
CA ILE A 191 44.19 15.52 -0.96
C ILE A 191 44.58 14.22 -1.67
N HIS A 192 43.67 13.26 -1.80
CA HIS A 192 43.98 12.00 -2.50
C HIS A 192 44.32 12.22 -3.97
N ARG A 193 43.71 13.20 -4.63
CA ARG A 193 44.06 13.61 -6.00
C ARG A 193 45.47 14.19 -6.09
N GLU A 194 45.85 15.03 -5.13
CA GLU A 194 47.18 15.65 -5.06
C GLU A 194 48.28 14.62 -4.71
N GLU A 195 47.96 13.63 -3.87
CA GLU A 195 48.85 12.53 -3.49
C GLU A 195 48.94 11.43 -4.57
N GLY A 196 47.98 11.36 -5.49
CA GLY A 196 47.90 10.34 -6.53
C GLY A 196 47.45 8.96 -6.03
N ASP A 197 46.82 8.90 -4.84
CA ASP A 197 46.25 7.68 -4.28
C ASP A 197 44.84 7.46 -4.87
N MET A 198 44.81 6.76 -6.02
CA MET A 198 43.58 6.54 -6.78
C MET A 198 42.56 5.65 -6.04
N ASP A 199 43.02 4.73 -5.20
CA ASP A 199 42.15 3.85 -4.41
C ASP A 199 41.51 4.59 -3.23
N ALA A 200 42.23 5.51 -2.59
CA ALA A 200 41.66 6.39 -1.57
C ALA A 200 40.76 7.47 -2.19
N LEU A 201 41.09 7.95 -3.39
CA LEU A 201 40.24 8.85 -4.16
C LEU A 201 38.91 8.18 -4.52
N ASP A 202 38.91 6.97 -5.09
CA ASP A 202 37.68 6.26 -5.43
C ASP A 202 36.77 6.05 -4.21
N ARG A 203 37.34 5.60 -3.08
CA ARG A 203 36.59 5.44 -1.83
C ARG A 203 35.96 6.74 -1.34
N SER A 204 36.64 7.87 -1.54
CA SER A 204 36.13 9.19 -1.18
C SER A 204 35.03 9.67 -2.12
N LEU A 205 35.18 9.43 -3.42
CA LEU A 205 34.15 9.71 -4.44
C LEU A 205 32.90 8.84 -4.23
N GLU A 206 33.06 7.56 -3.88
CA GLU A 206 31.92 6.68 -3.59
C GLU A 206 31.15 7.17 -2.37
N ARG A 207 31.85 7.63 -1.32
CA ARG A 207 31.22 8.25 -0.15
C ARG A 207 30.53 9.56 -0.49
N LEU A 208 31.10 10.38 -1.37
CA LEU A 208 30.44 11.59 -1.87
C LEU A 208 29.14 11.26 -2.61
N LEU A 209 29.13 10.23 -3.46
CA LEU A 209 27.93 9.77 -4.16
C LEU A 209 26.91 9.08 -3.26
N ALA A 210 27.30 8.68 -2.04
CA ALA A 210 26.37 8.22 -1.03
C ALA A 210 25.66 9.40 -0.33
N VAL A 211 26.33 10.55 -0.20
CA VAL A 211 25.77 11.79 0.36
C VAL A 211 24.93 12.55 -0.67
N ASP A 212 25.47 12.75 -1.87
CA ASP A 212 24.79 13.38 -3.01
C ASP A 212 24.83 12.46 -4.24
N PRO A 213 23.79 11.63 -4.43
CA PRO A 213 23.74 10.66 -5.52
C PRO A 213 23.71 11.29 -6.92
N ASP A 214 23.32 12.54 -7.06
CA ASP A 214 23.15 13.18 -8.37
C ASP A 214 24.24 14.22 -8.65
N ASP A 215 25.34 14.21 -7.87
CA ASP A 215 26.51 15.06 -8.11
C ASP A 215 27.18 14.66 -9.44
N VAL A 216 26.83 15.40 -10.49
CA VAL A 216 27.32 15.21 -11.85
C VAL A 216 28.86 15.25 -11.91
N SER A 217 29.51 16.08 -11.09
CA SER A 217 30.97 16.23 -11.11
C SER A 217 31.66 14.98 -10.57
N VAL A 218 31.17 14.45 -9.46
CA VAL A 218 31.69 13.24 -8.81
C VAL A 218 31.37 12.00 -9.64
N LEU A 219 30.17 11.93 -10.24
CA LEU A 219 29.79 10.85 -11.15
C LEU A 219 30.73 10.74 -12.36
N LYS A 220 31.05 11.89 -12.97
CA LYS A 220 32.00 11.95 -14.10
C LYS A 220 33.39 11.55 -13.66
N GLU A 221 33.89 12.13 -12.56
CA GLU A 221 35.24 11.85 -12.07
C GLU A 221 35.42 10.38 -11.71
N GLN A 222 34.46 9.78 -11.00
CA GLN A 222 34.52 8.37 -10.63
C GLN A 222 34.35 7.45 -11.86
N ALA A 223 33.47 7.78 -12.80
CA ALA A 223 33.34 7.01 -14.04
C ALA A 223 34.63 7.04 -14.88
N LEU A 224 35.36 8.16 -14.88
CA LEU A 224 36.66 8.26 -15.53
C LEU A 224 37.74 7.48 -14.78
N LEU A 225 37.75 7.56 -13.44
CA LEU A 225 38.71 6.86 -12.57
C LEU A 225 38.60 5.34 -12.68
N LEU A 226 37.37 4.82 -12.72
CA LEU A 226 37.08 3.39 -12.78
C LEU A 226 37.11 2.81 -14.20
N SER A 227 37.32 3.66 -15.21
CA SER A 227 37.31 3.27 -16.61
C SER A 227 38.41 2.23 -16.90
N GLY A 228 37.98 1.00 -17.21
CA GLY A 228 38.88 -0.11 -17.51
C GLY A 228 39.45 -0.85 -16.29
N SER A 229 38.96 -0.56 -15.08
CA SER A 229 39.21 -1.37 -13.87
C SER A 229 37.91 -1.95 -13.30
N ASP A 230 36.79 -1.22 -13.37
CA ASP A 230 35.50 -1.63 -12.83
C ASP A 230 34.36 -1.17 -13.77
N ASP A 231 34.16 -1.94 -14.84
CA ASP A 231 33.21 -1.61 -15.92
C ASP A 231 31.75 -1.56 -15.42
N GLU A 232 31.42 -2.26 -14.34
CA GLU A 232 30.10 -2.26 -13.73
C GLU A 232 29.78 -0.92 -13.07
N ARG A 233 30.68 -0.40 -12.23
CA ARG A 233 30.51 0.91 -11.57
C ARG A 233 30.61 2.07 -12.56
N VAL A 234 31.40 1.93 -13.64
CA VAL A 234 31.41 2.88 -14.76
C VAL A 234 30.04 2.93 -15.42
N THR A 235 29.50 1.78 -15.82
CA THR A 235 28.18 1.69 -16.47
C THR A 235 27.08 2.23 -15.56
N ARG A 236 27.17 1.96 -14.24
CA ARG A 236 26.27 2.52 -13.22
C ARG A 236 26.29 4.04 -13.21
N ASN A 237 27.48 4.65 -13.23
CA ASN A 237 27.62 6.10 -13.21
C ASN A 237 27.21 6.75 -14.54
N GLN A 238 27.48 6.08 -15.67
CA GLN A 238 27.03 6.52 -16.99
C GLN A 238 25.51 6.58 -17.09
N ARG A 239 24.81 5.51 -16.70
CA ARG A 239 23.34 5.49 -16.67
C ARG A 239 22.76 6.57 -15.75
N ARG A 240 23.43 6.89 -14.65
CA ARG A 240 23.02 7.99 -13.75
C ARG A 240 23.19 9.35 -14.45
N LEU A 241 24.30 9.57 -15.14
CA LEU A 241 24.55 10.80 -15.91
C LEU A 241 23.54 10.96 -17.05
N GLU A 242 23.24 9.88 -17.79
CA GLU A 242 22.21 9.86 -18.84
C GLU A 242 20.82 10.18 -18.28
N GLY A 243 20.47 9.62 -17.11
CA GLY A 243 19.23 9.91 -16.40
C GLY A 243 19.11 11.38 -15.96
N LEU A 244 20.24 12.05 -15.73
CA LEU A 244 20.32 13.49 -15.43
C LEU A 244 20.37 14.36 -16.70
N GLY A 245 20.26 13.76 -17.89
CA GLY A 245 20.32 14.47 -19.17
C GLY A 245 21.73 14.93 -19.55
N VAL A 246 22.77 14.35 -18.94
CA VAL A 246 24.16 14.68 -19.20
C VAL A 246 24.75 13.63 -20.13
N GLU A 247 25.00 14.01 -21.38
CA GLU A 247 25.73 13.14 -22.31
C GLU A 247 27.16 12.91 -21.81
N PHE A 248 27.49 11.65 -21.53
CA PHE A 248 28.81 11.23 -21.08
C PHE A 248 29.49 10.40 -22.16
N ASP A 249 30.36 11.05 -22.93
CA ASP A 249 31.16 10.39 -23.96
C ASP A 249 32.57 10.15 -23.43
N ASN A 250 32.91 8.86 -23.20
CA ASN A 250 34.25 8.41 -22.79
C ASN A 250 35.36 8.92 -23.73
N SER A 251 35.02 9.22 -24.99
CA SER A 251 35.97 9.66 -26.01
C SER A 251 36.24 11.17 -26.00
N LEU A 252 35.27 12.00 -25.58
CA LEU A 252 35.33 13.46 -25.74
C LEU A 252 35.82 14.24 -24.51
N GLN A 253 35.89 13.63 -23.32
CA GLN A 253 36.55 14.25 -22.14
C GLN A 253 37.97 13.73 -21.87
N THR A 254 38.53 12.99 -22.83
CA THR A 254 39.95 12.59 -22.86
C THR A 254 40.93 13.77 -22.88
N ALA A 255 40.46 14.99 -23.16
CA ALA A 255 41.29 16.18 -23.32
C ALA A 255 41.53 17.01 -22.04
N GLU A 256 40.73 16.85 -20.96
CA GLU A 256 40.81 17.74 -19.78
C GLU A 256 41.51 17.15 -18.54
N LEU A 257 41.97 15.90 -18.57
CA LEU A 257 42.77 15.30 -17.49
C LEU A 257 43.97 14.53 -18.08
N SER A 258 45.05 15.27 -18.36
CA SER A 258 46.30 14.70 -18.87
C SER A 258 47.19 14.14 -17.75
N ASP A 259 48.04 13.19 -18.15
CA ASP A 259 49.20 12.61 -17.44
C ASP A 259 48.95 11.42 -16.50
N ILE A 260 47.80 11.29 -15.83
CA ILE A 260 47.50 10.08 -15.04
C ILE A 260 46.71 9.07 -15.87
N VAL A 261 45.68 9.54 -16.57
CA VAL A 261 44.85 8.72 -17.47
C VAL A 261 45.64 8.30 -18.72
N GLU A 262 46.61 9.08 -19.19
CA GLU A 262 47.47 8.66 -20.32
C GLU A 262 48.37 7.47 -19.97
N ARG A 263 48.87 7.41 -18.72
CA ARG A 263 49.65 6.25 -18.22
C ARG A 263 48.79 5.00 -18.01
N ALA A 264 47.51 5.17 -17.67
CA ALA A 264 46.55 4.07 -17.59
C ALA A 264 46.04 3.62 -18.99
N ARG A 265 45.88 4.55 -19.94
CA ARG A 265 45.41 4.26 -21.31
C ARG A 265 46.43 3.56 -22.19
N GLU A 266 47.73 3.66 -21.91
CA GLU A 266 48.73 2.83 -22.62
C GLU A 266 48.55 1.32 -22.33
N VAL A 267 47.82 0.95 -21.27
CA VAL A 267 47.52 -0.45 -20.94
C VAL A 267 46.17 -0.92 -21.52
N ASN A 268 45.20 -0.04 -21.75
CA ASN A 268 43.80 -0.42 -22.05
C ASN A 268 43.31 -0.11 -23.48
N ARG A 269 44.20 -0.22 -24.47
CA ARG A 269 43.89 0.10 -25.88
C ARG A 269 43.16 -1.03 -26.63
N GLU A 270 42.18 -1.68 -25.99
CA GLU A 270 41.37 -2.78 -26.55
C GLU A 270 39.87 -2.65 -26.20
N VAL A 271 39.17 -1.62 -26.71
CA VAL A 271 37.72 -1.41 -26.45
C VAL A 271 36.88 -1.61 -27.71
N ASP A 272 37.08 -2.74 -28.38
CA ASP A 272 36.01 -3.39 -29.16
C ASP A 272 36.17 -4.91 -29.00
N PRO A 273 35.27 -5.59 -28.25
CA PRO A 273 35.32 -7.04 -28.10
C PRO A 273 35.12 -7.79 -29.43
N ARG A 274 34.81 -7.10 -30.54
CA ARG A 274 34.81 -7.67 -31.90
C ARG A 274 36.13 -7.51 -32.66
N ALA A 275 36.99 -6.57 -32.27
CA ALA A 275 38.17 -6.18 -33.05
C ALA A 275 39.49 -6.84 -32.60
N THR A 276 39.60 -7.29 -31.35
CA THR A 276 40.86 -7.84 -30.80
C THR A 276 40.68 -9.24 -30.23
N GLU A 277 41.48 -10.19 -30.70
CA GLU A 277 41.53 -11.56 -30.18
C GLU A 277 42.52 -11.62 -29.01
N PRO A 278 42.06 -11.89 -27.76
CA PRO A 278 42.94 -12.02 -26.61
C PRO A 278 43.96 -13.16 -26.77
N GLU A 279 45.12 -13.06 -26.15
CA GLU A 279 46.11 -14.15 -26.12
C GLU A 279 46.01 -15.04 -24.88
N THR A 280 45.29 -14.58 -23.84
CA THR A 280 45.19 -15.27 -22.55
C THR A 280 43.79 -15.83 -22.32
N SER A 281 43.71 -16.95 -21.59
CA SER A 281 42.44 -17.57 -21.19
C SER A 281 41.54 -16.61 -20.41
N ALA A 282 42.11 -15.79 -19.51
CA ALA A 282 41.37 -14.76 -18.77
C ALA A 282 40.82 -13.65 -19.67
N GLY A 283 41.60 -13.16 -20.65
CA GLY A 283 41.12 -12.16 -21.61
C GLY A 283 39.99 -12.70 -22.51
N TRP A 284 40.03 -13.99 -22.87
CA TRP A 284 38.93 -14.64 -23.58
C TRP A 284 37.65 -14.76 -22.74
N ILE A 285 37.76 -15.02 -21.43
CA ILE A 285 36.61 -15.02 -20.50
C ILE A 285 36.00 -13.62 -20.38
N GLU A 286 36.83 -12.59 -20.21
CA GLU A 286 36.36 -11.20 -20.10
C GLU A 286 35.63 -10.76 -21.37
N ARG A 287 36.19 -11.10 -22.55
CA ARG A 287 35.54 -10.89 -23.84
C ARG A 287 34.20 -11.63 -23.91
N ALA A 288 34.14 -12.90 -23.48
CA ALA A 288 32.91 -13.68 -23.47
C ALA A 288 31.84 -13.08 -22.54
N ALA A 289 32.22 -12.61 -21.35
CA ALA A 289 31.32 -11.95 -20.41
C ALA A 289 30.74 -10.65 -21.01
N LYS A 290 31.58 -9.83 -21.65
CA LYS A 290 31.16 -8.61 -22.36
C LYS A 290 30.20 -8.91 -23.52
N LEU A 291 30.48 -9.95 -24.30
CA LEU A 291 29.61 -10.38 -25.41
C LEU A 291 28.27 -10.96 -24.93
N LEU A 292 28.27 -11.67 -23.80
CA LEU A 292 27.05 -12.16 -23.16
C LEU A 292 26.14 -11.02 -22.72
N MET A 293 26.70 -9.95 -22.12
CA MET A 293 25.93 -8.75 -21.77
C MET A 293 25.31 -8.04 -22.98
N LEU A 294 25.94 -8.17 -24.15
CA LEU A 294 25.42 -7.65 -25.43
C LEU A 294 24.42 -8.61 -26.10
N GLY A 295 24.15 -9.77 -25.52
CA GLY A 295 23.23 -10.79 -26.06
C GLY A 295 23.80 -11.62 -27.21
N GLU A 296 25.10 -11.53 -27.49
CA GLU A 296 25.76 -12.29 -28.57
C GLU A 296 26.22 -13.68 -28.08
N ILE A 297 25.25 -14.51 -27.69
CA ILE A 297 25.49 -15.84 -27.10
C ILE A 297 26.43 -16.72 -27.96
N PRO A 298 26.28 -16.82 -29.30
CA PRO A 298 27.15 -17.67 -30.11
C PRO A 298 28.61 -17.22 -30.12
N VAL A 299 28.86 -15.91 -30.16
CA VAL A 299 30.21 -15.33 -30.19
C VAL A 299 30.86 -15.36 -28.80
N ALA A 300 30.05 -15.21 -27.75
CA ALA A 300 30.47 -15.46 -26.38
C ALA A 300 30.90 -16.92 -26.20
N LEU A 301 30.14 -17.88 -26.73
CA LEU A 301 30.48 -19.31 -26.65
C LEU A 301 31.79 -19.63 -27.37
N GLU A 302 32.01 -19.10 -28.58
CA GLU A 302 33.29 -19.24 -29.30
C GLU A 302 34.45 -18.68 -28.47
N SER A 303 34.26 -17.52 -27.83
CA SER A 303 35.27 -16.88 -26.99
C SER A 303 35.60 -17.76 -25.76
N VAL A 304 34.60 -18.38 -25.14
CA VAL A 304 34.82 -19.33 -24.04
C VAL A 304 35.52 -20.60 -24.52
N GLU A 305 35.19 -21.12 -25.71
CA GLU A 305 35.87 -22.28 -26.26
C GLU A 305 37.36 -21.99 -26.51
N LYS A 306 37.69 -20.81 -27.05
CA LYS A 306 39.08 -20.34 -27.16
C LYS A 306 39.77 -20.19 -25.79
N ALA A 307 39.03 -19.74 -24.75
CA ALA A 307 39.55 -19.68 -23.38
C ALA A 307 39.95 -21.06 -22.85
N ILE A 308 39.14 -22.09 -23.12
CA ILE A 308 39.37 -23.48 -22.72
C ILE A 308 40.49 -24.11 -23.55
N GLU A 309 40.57 -23.83 -24.86
CA GLU A 309 41.67 -24.30 -25.71
C GLU A 309 43.02 -23.72 -25.24
N THR A 310 43.02 -22.47 -24.81
CA THR A 310 44.22 -21.78 -24.28
C THR A 310 44.63 -22.34 -22.91
N ASN A 311 43.67 -22.62 -22.04
CA ASN A 311 43.90 -23.26 -20.75
C ASN A 311 42.76 -24.20 -20.35
N PRO A 312 42.90 -25.53 -20.56
CA PRO A 312 41.85 -26.50 -20.24
C PRO A 312 41.57 -26.69 -18.74
N ASP A 313 42.47 -26.21 -17.87
CA ASP A 313 42.34 -26.30 -16.41
C ASP A 313 41.74 -25.02 -15.80
N ASN A 314 41.26 -24.08 -16.63
CA ASN A 314 40.55 -22.90 -16.17
C ASN A 314 39.09 -23.22 -15.80
N GLY A 315 38.79 -23.32 -14.50
CA GLY A 315 37.46 -23.63 -13.98
C GLY A 315 36.39 -22.61 -14.37
N GLU A 316 36.68 -21.31 -14.27
CA GLU A 316 35.77 -20.22 -14.61
C GLU A 316 35.30 -20.28 -16.07
N ALA A 317 36.21 -20.64 -16.99
CA ALA A 317 35.86 -20.82 -18.40
C ALA A 317 34.84 -21.96 -18.59
N TRP A 318 35.01 -23.09 -17.88
CA TRP A 318 34.05 -24.20 -17.93
C TRP A 318 32.70 -23.84 -17.31
N LEU A 319 32.67 -23.03 -16.25
CA LEU A 319 31.44 -22.56 -15.63
C LEU A 319 30.69 -21.57 -16.54
N LEU A 320 31.40 -20.61 -17.14
CA LEU A 320 30.81 -19.68 -18.11
C LEU A 320 30.31 -20.42 -19.36
N ARG A 321 31.02 -21.45 -19.82
CA ARG A 321 30.56 -22.33 -20.90
C ARG A 321 29.24 -23.01 -20.53
N ALA A 322 29.15 -23.56 -19.31
CA ALA A 322 27.93 -24.19 -18.84
C ALA A 322 26.75 -23.21 -18.83
N LYS A 323 26.97 -21.98 -18.36
CA LYS A 323 25.95 -20.93 -18.33
C LYS A 323 25.45 -20.59 -19.73
N LEU A 324 26.35 -20.41 -20.70
CA LEU A 324 26.00 -20.14 -22.10
C LEU A 324 25.24 -21.32 -22.74
N LEU A 325 25.71 -22.55 -22.54
CA LEU A 325 25.05 -23.75 -23.07
C LEU A 325 23.69 -24.01 -22.42
N SER A 326 23.51 -23.63 -21.14
CA SER A 326 22.22 -23.77 -20.45
C SER A 326 21.13 -22.84 -21.00
N ALA A 327 21.50 -21.78 -21.71
CA ALA A 327 20.57 -20.88 -22.39
C ALA A 327 20.06 -21.46 -23.72
N GLU A 328 20.71 -22.49 -24.28
CA GLU A 328 20.31 -23.17 -25.51
C GLU A 328 19.45 -24.42 -25.18
N GLN A 329 18.30 -24.57 -25.85
CA GLN A 329 17.32 -25.64 -25.54
C GLN A 329 17.84 -27.08 -25.71
N GLU A 330 18.95 -27.30 -26.42
CA GLU A 330 19.53 -28.63 -26.67
C GLU A 330 20.85 -28.88 -25.91
N GLY A 331 21.33 -27.91 -25.10
CA GLY A 331 22.67 -27.92 -24.48
C GLY A 331 22.78 -28.54 -23.08
N THR A 332 21.70 -29.11 -22.52
CA THR A 332 21.64 -29.56 -21.12
C THR A 332 22.77 -30.54 -20.75
N LYS A 333 23.08 -31.50 -21.63
CA LYS A 333 24.08 -32.54 -21.34
C LYS A 333 25.50 -31.97 -21.34
N GLU A 334 25.80 -31.12 -22.30
CA GLU A 334 27.08 -30.43 -22.46
C GLU A 334 27.29 -29.38 -21.36
N ALA A 335 26.22 -28.70 -20.93
CA ALA A 335 26.22 -27.83 -19.77
C ALA A 335 26.58 -28.62 -18.49
N LEU A 336 25.88 -29.71 -18.20
CA LEU A 336 26.18 -30.56 -17.03
C LEU A 336 27.60 -31.15 -17.07
N GLN A 337 28.12 -31.52 -18.24
CA GLN A 337 29.52 -31.96 -18.38
C GLN A 337 30.51 -30.83 -18.06
N SER A 338 30.20 -29.61 -18.52
CA SER A 338 31.02 -28.42 -18.26
C SER A 338 30.99 -28.05 -16.78
N ILE A 339 29.85 -28.15 -16.11
CA ILE A 339 29.72 -27.94 -14.65
C ILE A 339 30.55 -28.97 -13.88
N ARG A 340 30.43 -30.26 -14.20
CA ARG A 340 31.24 -31.31 -13.55
C ARG A 340 32.74 -31.11 -13.72
N ARG A 341 33.16 -30.55 -14.86
CA ARG A 341 34.56 -30.22 -15.11
C ARG A 341 34.98 -29.00 -14.29
N ALA A 342 34.15 -27.95 -14.21
CA ALA A 342 34.41 -26.77 -13.39
C ALA A 342 34.49 -27.13 -11.89
N THR A 343 33.57 -27.94 -11.37
CA THR A 343 33.57 -28.38 -9.96
C THR A 343 34.78 -29.26 -9.64
N ALA A 344 35.21 -30.12 -10.56
CA ALA A 344 36.45 -30.89 -10.42
C ALA A 344 37.71 -30.00 -10.39
N LEU A 345 37.63 -28.77 -10.92
CA LEU A 345 38.69 -27.76 -10.90
C LEU A 345 38.57 -26.79 -9.71
N GLY A 346 37.56 -26.95 -8.86
CA GLY A 346 37.39 -26.17 -7.62
C GLY A 346 36.31 -25.09 -7.65
N GLU A 347 35.60 -24.92 -8.77
CA GLU A 347 34.54 -23.91 -8.89
C GLU A 347 33.23 -24.32 -8.23
N TYR A 348 32.47 -23.33 -7.75
CA TYR A 348 31.14 -23.55 -7.18
C TYR A 348 30.07 -23.64 -8.27
N GLY A 349 29.74 -24.87 -8.67
CA GLY A 349 28.77 -25.15 -9.75
C GLY A 349 27.39 -25.64 -9.29
N VAL A 350 27.17 -25.82 -7.98
CA VAL A 350 25.98 -26.53 -7.44
C VAL A 350 24.67 -25.83 -7.82
N ILE A 351 24.62 -24.51 -7.71
CA ILE A 351 23.41 -23.73 -8.04
C ILE A 351 23.08 -23.84 -9.51
N LEU A 352 24.07 -23.59 -10.38
CA LEU A 352 23.88 -23.70 -11.83
C LEU A 352 23.49 -25.14 -12.24
N GLU A 353 24.04 -26.17 -11.59
CA GLU A 353 23.65 -27.56 -11.85
C GLU A 353 22.18 -27.81 -11.49
N SER A 354 21.74 -27.29 -10.34
CA SER A 354 20.34 -27.38 -9.91
C SER A 354 19.39 -26.63 -10.87
N GLU A 355 19.80 -25.47 -11.38
CA GLU A 355 19.04 -24.66 -12.33
C GLU A 355 18.90 -25.35 -13.69
N VAL A 356 19.98 -25.95 -14.20
CA VAL A 356 19.96 -26.72 -15.43
C VAL A 356 19.00 -27.91 -15.31
N PHE A 357 19.01 -28.63 -14.17
CA PHE A 357 18.05 -29.71 -13.94
C PHE A 357 16.61 -29.22 -13.82
N GLU A 358 16.37 -28.07 -13.18
CA GLU A 358 15.03 -27.48 -13.09
C GLU A 358 14.50 -27.05 -14.46
N ASN A 359 15.33 -26.39 -15.28
CA ASN A 359 14.98 -25.98 -16.63
C ASN A 359 14.70 -27.19 -17.56
N ASP A 360 15.38 -28.32 -17.33
CA ASP A 360 15.12 -29.60 -18.02
C ASP A 360 13.88 -30.36 -17.47
N GLY A 361 13.18 -29.79 -16.47
CA GLY A 361 12.00 -30.39 -15.84
C GLY A 361 12.31 -31.54 -14.87
N ARG A 362 13.58 -31.73 -14.49
CA ARG A 362 14.06 -32.81 -13.62
C ARG A 362 14.25 -32.33 -12.18
N LEU A 363 13.14 -31.94 -11.53
CA LEU A 363 13.13 -31.39 -10.17
C LEU A 363 13.77 -32.33 -9.13
N ASP A 364 13.57 -33.64 -9.23
CA ASP A 364 14.18 -34.62 -8.32
C ASP A 364 15.72 -34.62 -8.41
N ALA A 365 16.27 -34.40 -9.62
CA ALA A 365 17.72 -34.32 -9.81
C ALA A 365 18.27 -32.99 -9.28
N ALA A 366 17.56 -31.88 -9.51
CA ALA A 366 17.92 -30.58 -8.94
C ALA A 366 17.95 -30.62 -7.41
N ARG A 367 16.94 -31.25 -6.80
CA ARG A 367 16.86 -31.47 -5.35
C ARG A 367 18.02 -32.33 -4.85
N ALA A 368 18.29 -33.47 -5.50
CA ALA A 368 19.33 -34.39 -5.07
C ALA A 368 20.72 -33.74 -5.05
N VAL A 369 21.04 -32.90 -6.04
CA VAL A 369 22.32 -32.15 -6.08
C VAL A 369 22.47 -31.23 -4.87
N LEU A 370 21.40 -30.55 -4.48
CA LEU A 370 21.40 -29.64 -3.33
C LEU A 370 21.44 -30.40 -1.99
N GLU A 371 20.72 -31.52 -1.88
CA GLU A 371 20.76 -32.39 -0.70
C GLU A 371 22.16 -33.00 -0.50
N GLU A 372 22.79 -33.53 -1.55
CA GLU A 372 24.16 -34.05 -1.50
C GLU A 372 25.17 -32.97 -1.07
N ARG A 373 24.97 -31.73 -1.54
CA ARG A 373 25.79 -30.59 -1.10
C ARG A 373 25.59 -30.29 0.39
N LEU A 374 24.38 -30.34 0.91
CA LEU A 374 24.10 -30.05 2.32
C LEU A 374 24.48 -31.21 3.25
N GLU A 375 24.55 -32.45 2.76
CA GLU A 375 25.12 -33.57 3.50
C GLU A 375 26.63 -33.41 3.71
N THR A 376 27.33 -32.86 2.71
CA THR A 376 28.78 -32.64 2.76
C THR A 376 29.16 -31.32 3.44
N ASN A 377 28.42 -30.25 3.16
CA ASN A 377 28.64 -28.89 3.66
C ASN A 377 27.32 -28.31 4.21
N PRO A 378 26.96 -28.63 5.47
CA PRO A 378 25.72 -28.17 6.07
C PRO A 378 25.64 -26.65 6.24
N GLU A 379 26.72 -25.89 6.24
CA GLU A 379 26.66 -24.42 6.34
C GLU A 379 26.31 -23.69 5.03
N ASP A 380 26.25 -24.38 3.88
CA ASP A 380 26.03 -23.75 2.56
C ASP A 380 24.63 -23.10 2.45
N ALA A 381 24.61 -21.79 2.71
CA ALA A 381 23.39 -21.00 2.77
C ALA A 381 22.69 -20.89 1.40
N GLU A 382 23.45 -20.76 0.32
CA GLU A 382 22.91 -20.57 -1.02
C GLU A 382 22.24 -21.86 -1.52
N ALA A 383 22.91 -23.01 -1.35
CA ALA A 383 22.34 -24.31 -1.67
C ALA A 383 21.07 -24.59 -0.84
N ARG A 384 21.07 -24.22 0.45
CA ARG A 384 19.91 -24.39 1.33
C ARG A 384 18.73 -23.51 0.95
N ALA A 385 18.96 -22.22 0.68
CA ALA A 385 17.92 -21.31 0.22
C ALA A 385 17.32 -21.81 -1.11
N ARG A 386 18.16 -22.29 -2.03
CA ARG A 386 17.71 -22.85 -3.31
C ARG A 386 16.88 -24.12 -3.14
N LEU A 387 17.30 -25.04 -2.26
CA LEU A 387 16.55 -26.25 -1.94
C LEU A 387 15.17 -25.91 -1.38
N SER A 388 15.13 -24.98 -0.42
CA SER A 388 13.89 -24.48 0.16
C SER A 388 12.97 -23.85 -0.89
N LEU A 389 13.51 -23.08 -1.85
CA LEU A 389 12.75 -22.52 -2.97
C LEU A 389 12.17 -23.57 -3.91
N ILE A 390 12.94 -24.61 -4.27
CA ILE A 390 12.48 -25.71 -5.13
C ILE A 390 11.35 -26.48 -4.43
N LEU A 391 11.49 -26.78 -3.14
CA LEU A 391 10.45 -27.43 -2.34
C LEU A 391 9.18 -26.58 -2.27
N LEU A 392 9.32 -25.26 -2.12
CA LEU A 392 8.19 -24.34 -2.14
C LEU A 392 7.47 -24.35 -3.49
N ARG A 393 8.20 -24.27 -4.61
CA ARG A 393 7.62 -24.34 -5.97
C ARG A 393 6.93 -25.68 -6.25
N ALA A 394 7.40 -26.76 -5.63
CA ALA A 394 6.76 -28.07 -5.68
C ALA A 394 5.50 -28.19 -4.77
N GLY A 395 5.11 -27.12 -4.07
CA GLY A 395 3.97 -27.10 -3.16
C GLY A 395 4.25 -27.71 -1.78
N ALA A 396 5.50 -28.02 -1.46
CA ALA A 396 5.92 -28.65 -0.21
C ALA A 396 6.40 -27.59 0.81
N SER A 397 5.51 -26.66 1.19
CA SER A 397 5.85 -25.53 2.08
C SER A 397 6.36 -25.96 3.46
N GLU A 398 5.81 -27.02 4.05
CA GLU A 398 6.30 -27.55 5.34
C GLU A 398 7.74 -28.05 5.25
N TRP A 399 8.09 -28.75 4.17
CA TRP A 399 9.46 -29.21 3.92
C TRP A 399 10.39 -28.05 3.61
N SER A 400 9.91 -27.06 2.86
CA SER A 400 10.63 -25.82 2.59
C SER A 400 11.00 -25.08 3.88
N ARG A 401 10.07 -24.97 4.83
CA ARG A 401 10.30 -24.41 6.17
C ARG A 401 11.29 -25.26 6.98
N LYS A 402 11.09 -26.58 7.00
CA LYS A 402 11.95 -27.51 7.72
C LYS A 402 13.42 -27.38 7.29
N VAL A 403 13.68 -27.20 5.99
CA VAL A 403 15.04 -27.00 5.47
C VAL A 403 15.70 -25.75 6.06
N LEU A 404 14.95 -24.67 6.30
CA LEU A 404 15.47 -23.46 6.96
C LEU A 404 15.62 -23.65 8.48
N ASP A 405 14.69 -24.33 9.14
CA ASP A 405 14.74 -24.58 10.59
C ASP A 405 15.93 -25.47 10.99
N GLU A 406 16.36 -26.36 10.10
CA GLU A 406 17.55 -27.21 10.28
C GLU A 406 18.86 -26.49 9.90
N ALA A 407 18.81 -25.20 9.52
CA ALA A 407 20.00 -24.44 9.17
C ALA A 407 20.87 -24.13 10.40
N PRO A 408 22.19 -24.37 10.33
CA PRO A 408 23.12 -23.94 11.38
C PRO A 408 23.19 -22.40 11.44
N SER A 409 23.65 -21.86 12.56
CA SER A 409 23.74 -20.41 12.81
C SER A 409 24.51 -19.66 11.72
N GLU A 410 25.56 -20.27 11.20
CA GLU A 410 26.48 -19.76 10.20
C GLU A 410 25.77 -19.51 8.86
N SER A 411 24.76 -20.31 8.51
CA SER A 411 23.99 -20.12 7.28
C SER A 411 23.16 -18.83 7.29
N TRP A 412 22.88 -18.26 8.46
CA TRP A 412 22.12 -17.01 8.62
C TRP A 412 23.01 -15.75 8.52
N GLU A 413 24.29 -15.88 8.18
CA GLU A 413 25.17 -14.74 7.92
C GLU A 413 24.97 -14.14 6.51
N ILE A 414 24.34 -14.86 5.58
CA ILE A 414 24.17 -14.46 4.18
C ILE A 414 22.70 -14.17 3.85
N ALA A 415 22.45 -13.20 2.96
CA ALA A 415 21.13 -12.72 2.61
C ALA A 415 20.13 -13.75 2.04
N PRO A 416 20.51 -14.76 1.20
CA PRO A 416 19.55 -15.67 0.56
C PRO A 416 18.65 -16.44 1.53
N LEU A 417 19.16 -16.84 2.69
CA LEU A 417 18.37 -17.56 3.71
C LEU A 417 17.27 -16.66 4.26
N HIS A 418 17.61 -15.41 4.57
CA HIS A 418 16.67 -14.40 5.08
C HIS A 418 15.61 -14.03 4.03
N VAL A 419 15.99 -13.93 2.75
CA VAL A 419 15.02 -13.75 1.65
C VAL A 419 14.04 -14.92 1.60
N MET A 420 14.52 -16.15 1.74
CA MET A 420 13.66 -17.34 1.70
C MET A 420 12.75 -17.42 2.94
N ASP A 421 13.27 -17.10 4.11
CA ASP A 421 12.52 -17.05 5.37
C ASP A 421 11.38 -16.01 5.28
N GLY A 422 11.68 -14.80 4.81
CA GLY A 422 10.67 -13.77 4.57
C GLY A 422 9.60 -14.18 3.55
N ARG A 423 9.97 -14.94 2.51
CA ARG A 423 9.00 -15.50 1.55
C ARG A 423 8.06 -16.51 2.20
N LEU A 424 8.55 -17.36 3.10
CA LEU A 424 7.71 -18.33 3.80
C LEU A 424 6.78 -17.64 4.80
N HIS A 425 7.23 -16.59 5.49
CA HIS A 425 6.34 -15.76 6.31
C HIS A 425 5.25 -15.09 5.46
N LEU A 426 5.59 -14.53 4.29
CA LEU A 426 4.58 -13.98 3.37
C LEU A 426 3.55 -15.03 2.94
N LEU A 427 4.01 -16.24 2.56
CA LEU A 427 3.12 -17.34 2.19
C LEU A 427 2.20 -17.74 3.35
N ALA A 428 2.74 -17.85 4.58
CA ALA A 428 1.95 -18.17 5.76
C ALA A 428 0.89 -17.09 6.03
N SER A 429 1.25 -15.81 5.87
CA SER A 429 0.32 -14.68 5.97
C SER A 429 -0.77 -14.72 4.90
N GLU A 430 -0.43 -15.08 3.65
CA GLU A 430 -1.39 -15.26 2.55
C GLU A 430 -2.34 -16.42 2.82
N SER A 431 -1.84 -17.57 3.29
CA SER A 431 -2.69 -18.70 3.67
C SER A 431 -3.63 -18.33 4.81
N HIS A 432 -3.13 -17.65 5.86
CA HIS A 432 -3.96 -17.19 6.96
C HIS A 432 -5.05 -16.22 6.50
N ARG A 433 -4.72 -15.33 5.55
CA ARG A 433 -5.70 -14.45 4.92
C ARG A 433 -6.73 -15.21 4.10
N ASP A 434 -6.31 -16.22 3.34
CA ASP A 434 -7.24 -17.03 2.55
C ASP A 434 -8.17 -17.86 3.45
N ASP A 435 -7.73 -18.20 4.66
CA ASP A 435 -8.54 -18.88 5.67
C ASP A 435 -9.49 -17.94 6.44
N THR A 436 -9.04 -16.73 6.80
CA THR A 436 -9.74 -15.87 7.77
C THR A 436 -10.20 -14.51 7.22
N GLY A 437 -9.77 -14.17 6.01
CA GLY A 437 -9.97 -12.88 5.36
C GLY A 437 -8.99 -11.78 5.75
N HIS A 438 -8.09 -12.01 6.71
CA HIS A 438 -7.20 -10.99 7.27
C HIS A 438 -5.74 -11.48 7.30
N HIS A 439 -4.78 -10.58 7.09
CA HIS A 439 -3.38 -10.92 7.29
C HIS A 439 -3.05 -11.02 8.78
N ASP A 440 -2.27 -12.05 9.16
CA ASP A 440 -1.69 -12.10 10.50
C ASP A 440 -0.56 -11.06 10.61
N GLN A 441 -0.75 -10.09 11.51
CA GLN A 441 0.17 -8.98 11.70
C GLN A 441 1.51 -9.42 12.28
N LEU A 442 1.53 -10.46 13.11
CA LEU A 442 2.79 -10.98 13.66
C LEU A 442 3.62 -11.63 12.56
N THR A 443 3.01 -12.54 11.78
CA THR A 443 3.68 -13.16 10.64
C THR A 443 4.14 -12.13 9.58
N LEU A 444 3.38 -11.05 9.35
CA LEU A 444 3.83 -9.96 8.45
C LEU A 444 5.06 -9.22 9.00
N LEU A 445 5.09 -8.98 10.31
CA LEU A 445 6.25 -8.36 10.96
C LEU A 445 7.48 -9.27 10.85
N ASP A 446 7.30 -10.58 11.07
CA ASP A 446 8.37 -11.55 10.89
C ASP A 446 8.89 -11.56 9.45
N ALA A 447 8.01 -11.46 8.45
CA ALA A 447 8.43 -11.31 7.05
C ALA A 447 9.29 -10.06 6.81
N LEU A 448 8.88 -8.91 7.36
CA LEU A 448 9.63 -7.66 7.26
C LEU A 448 10.99 -7.77 7.92
N VAL A 449 11.06 -8.33 9.13
CA VAL A 449 12.31 -8.55 9.86
C VAL A 449 13.25 -9.44 9.05
N SER A 450 12.77 -10.50 8.42
CA SER A 450 13.60 -11.35 7.57
C SER A 450 14.09 -10.59 6.33
N PHE A 451 13.24 -9.79 5.66
CA PHE A 451 13.71 -9.01 4.50
C PHE A 451 14.67 -7.88 4.89
N ASP A 452 14.46 -7.21 6.02
CA ASP A 452 15.38 -6.20 6.55
C ASP A 452 16.72 -6.85 6.92
N ALA A 453 16.71 -8.02 7.55
CA ALA A 453 17.92 -8.79 7.84
C ALA A 453 18.68 -9.22 6.57
N ALA A 454 17.97 -9.52 5.49
CA ALA A 454 18.57 -9.77 4.18
C ALA A 454 19.21 -8.50 3.60
N ILE A 455 18.53 -7.36 3.66
CA ILE A 455 19.00 -6.05 3.17
C ILE A 455 20.23 -5.56 3.96
N ASP A 456 20.26 -5.79 5.27
CA ASP A 456 21.40 -5.43 6.13
C ASP A 456 22.67 -6.18 5.74
N ARG A 457 22.53 -7.42 5.24
CA ARG A 457 23.64 -8.25 4.76
C ARG A 457 24.01 -7.96 3.31
N ASP A 458 22.99 -7.71 2.49
CA ASP A 458 23.14 -7.39 1.07
C ASP A 458 22.12 -6.33 0.66
N ARG A 459 22.58 -5.07 0.64
CA ARG A 459 21.76 -3.92 0.24
C ARG A 459 21.39 -3.93 -1.25
N GLU A 460 22.07 -4.75 -2.05
CA GLU A 460 21.85 -4.91 -3.48
C GLU A 460 20.93 -6.10 -3.80
N SER A 461 20.44 -6.81 -2.76
CA SER A 461 19.46 -7.87 -2.91
C SER A 461 18.10 -7.34 -3.41
N GLY A 462 17.93 -7.26 -4.73
CA GLY A 462 16.68 -6.80 -5.34
C GLY A 462 15.46 -7.65 -4.95
N LEU A 463 15.66 -8.95 -4.69
CA LEU A 463 14.61 -9.85 -4.23
C LEU A 463 14.19 -9.57 -2.77
N ALA A 464 15.12 -9.14 -1.91
CA ALA A 464 14.79 -8.73 -0.55
C ALA A 464 13.93 -7.45 -0.57
N TRP A 465 14.31 -6.46 -1.37
CA TRP A 465 13.54 -5.23 -1.56
C TRP A 465 12.14 -5.48 -2.14
N LEU A 466 12.02 -6.40 -3.11
CA LEU A 466 10.73 -6.80 -3.66
C LEU A 466 9.84 -7.49 -2.61
N GLY A 467 10.41 -8.41 -1.83
CA GLY A 467 9.72 -9.09 -0.74
C GLY A 467 9.26 -8.11 0.34
N ARG A 468 10.13 -7.18 0.74
CA ARG A 468 9.83 -6.09 1.68
C ARG A 468 8.69 -5.21 1.19
N SER A 469 8.71 -4.82 -0.09
CA SER A 469 7.61 -4.06 -0.70
C SER A 469 6.26 -4.79 -0.57
N ARG A 470 6.22 -6.09 -0.85
CA ARG A 470 4.99 -6.89 -0.73
C ARG A 470 4.51 -6.95 0.72
N ALA A 471 5.41 -7.16 1.68
CA ALA A 471 5.08 -7.21 3.10
C ALA A 471 4.51 -5.87 3.60
N LEU A 472 5.12 -4.74 3.22
CA LEU A 472 4.63 -3.40 3.56
C LEU A 472 3.25 -3.10 2.95
N ARG A 473 3.02 -3.55 1.71
CA ARG A 473 1.70 -3.42 1.07
C ARG A 473 0.63 -4.18 1.85
N TYR A 474 0.93 -5.39 2.31
CA TYR A 474 0.02 -6.18 3.15
C TYR A 474 -0.20 -5.56 4.55
N GLN A 475 0.79 -4.84 5.07
CA GLN A 475 0.68 -4.08 6.31
C GLN A 475 -0.16 -2.80 6.14
N GLY A 476 -0.39 -2.33 4.91
CA GLY A 476 -1.10 -1.08 4.64
C GLY A 476 -0.21 0.17 4.64
N ALA A 477 1.09 0.03 4.35
CA ALA A 477 2.06 1.11 4.24
C ALA A 477 2.48 1.36 2.77
N PRO A 478 1.60 1.92 1.92
CA PRO A 478 1.83 1.98 0.47
C PRO A 478 2.99 2.89 0.06
N ASN A 479 3.26 3.98 0.80
CA ASN A 479 4.35 4.90 0.49
C ASN A 479 5.72 4.22 0.68
N GLU A 480 5.90 3.47 1.78
CA GLU A 480 7.13 2.73 2.02
C GLU A 480 7.27 1.56 1.05
N ALA A 481 6.15 0.94 0.66
CA ALA A 481 6.13 -0.11 -0.36
C ALA A 481 6.62 0.45 -1.70
N GLU A 482 6.14 1.62 -2.12
CA GLU A 482 6.56 2.30 -3.36
C GLU A 482 8.08 2.56 -3.38
N VAL A 483 8.65 3.00 -2.27
CA VAL A 483 10.11 3.23 -2.13
C VAL A 483 10.89 1.91 -2.26
N ALA A 484 10.48 0.86 -1.54
CA ALA A 484 11.12 -0.45 -1.61
C ALA A 484 11.03 -1.04 -3.04
N LEU A 485 9.90 -0.85 -3.71
CA LEU A 485 9.65 -1.35 -5.06
C LEU A 485 10.49 -0.60 -6.11
N THR A 486 10.63 0.73 -5.97
CA THR A 486 11.53 1.54 -6.79
C THR A 486 12.97 1.05 -6.66
N ARG A 487 13.40 0.71 -5.44
CA ARG A 487 14.73 0.14 -5.20
C ARG A 487 14.87 -1.25 -5.85
N ALA A 488 13.87 -2.11 -5.70
CA ALA A 488 13.86 -3.43 -6.34
C ALA A 488 13.95 -3.32 -7.87
N ARG A 489 13.15 -2.43 -8.48
CA ARG A 489 13.12 -2.16 -9.92
C ARG A 489 14.49 -1.73 -10.44
N ARG A 490 15.21 -0.89 -9.70
CA ARG A 490 16.56 -0.47 -10.06
C ARG A 490 17.57 -1.61 -10.05
N LEU A 491 17.45 -2.53 -9.08
CA LEU A 491 18.42 -3.62 -8.87
C LEU A 491 18.17 -4.82 -9.81
N ILE A 492 16.91 -5.13 -10.11
CA ILE A 492 16.51 -6.29 -10.94
C ILE A 492 15.41 -5.88 -11.95
N PRO A 493 15.69 -4.96 -12.90
CA PRO A 493 14.69 -4.33 -13.76
C PRO A 493 13.90 -5.32 -14.63
N GLU A 494 14.55 -6.39 -15.06
CA GLU A 494 13.97 -7.44 -15.91
C GLU A 494 13.21 -8.51 -15.13
N HIS A 495 13.09 -8.37 -13.80
CA HIS A 495 12.42 -9.40 -13.00
C HIS A 495 10.89 -9.31 -13.14
N PRO A 496 10.22 -10.37 -13.62
CA PRO A 496 8.82 -10.29 -14.06
C PRO A 496 7.81 -10.06 -12.94
N SER A 497 8.17 -10.35 -11.68
CA SER A 497 7.30 -10.07 -10.53
C SER A 497 7.22 -8.59 -10.14
N ILE A 498 8.14 -7.74 -10.60
CA ILE A 498 8.11 -6.31 -10.27
C ILE A 498 6.87 -5.61 -10.85
N PRO A 499 6.60 -5.67 -12.17
CA PRO A 499 5.42 -5.02 -12.72
C PRO A 499 4.12 -5.59 -12.14
N LEU A 500 4.09 -6.86 -11.72
CA LEU A 500 2.94 -7.46 -11.02
C LEU A 500 2.71 -6.87 -9.62
N GLU A 501 3.76 -6.61 -8.85
CA GLU A 501 3.63 -5.96 -7.54
C GLU A 501 3.31 -4.46 -7.67
N GLU A 502 3.92 -3.77 -8.64
CA GLU A 502 3.60 -2.36 -8.92
C GLU A 502 2.14 -2.21 -9.33
N ALA A 503 1.62 -3.11 -10.16
CA ALA A 503 0.22 -3.10 -10.55
C ALA A 503 -0.73 -3.31 -9.36
N GLN A 504 -0.38 -4.19 -8.42
CA GLN A 504 -1.16 -4.39 -7.21
C GLN A 504 -1.11 -3.17 -6.28
N LEU A 505 0.06 -2.53 -6.14
CA LEU A 505 0.19 -1.29 -5.38
C LEU A 505 -0.63 -0.15 -6.01
N CYS A 506 -0.59 0.00 -7.33
CA CYS A 506 -1.43 0.95 -8.06
C CYS A 506 -2.92 0.69 -7.86
N LEU A 507 -3.37 -0.58 -7.82
CA LEU A 507 -4.76 -0.93 -7.49
C LEU A 507 -5.14 -0.52 -6.07
N ASP A 508 -4.27 -0.77 -5.09
CA ASP A 508 -4.48 -0.40 -3.69
C ASP A 508 -4.57 1.14 -3.54
N LEU A 509 -3.83 1.89 -4.37
CA LEU A 509 -3.87 3.36 -4.45
C LEU A 509 -4.98 3.92 -5.37
N GLY A 510 -5.75 3.08 -6.06
CA GLY A 510 -6.80 3.50 -6.99
C GLY A 510 -6.31 4.04 -8.36
N ARG A 511 -5.02 3.88 -8.68
CA ARG A 511 -4.40 4.30 -9.95
C ARG A 511 -4.62 3.24 -11.05
N LEU A 512 -5.86 3.09 -11.52
CA LEU A 512 -6.28 1.99 -12.41
C LEU A 512 -5.56 1.96 -13.77
N GLU A 513 -5.31 3.12 -14.39
CA GLU A 513 -4.65 3.19 -15.72
C GLU A 513 -3.18 2.77 -15.65
N GLN A 514 -2.48 3.16 -14.58
CA GLN A 514 -1.10 2.75 -14.34
C GLN A 514 -1.04 1.24 -14.08
N ALA A 515 -1.96 0.72 -13.27
CA ALA A 515 -2.05 -0.72 -13.04
C ALA A 515 -2.25 -1.52 -14.34
N ASP A 516 -3.09 -1.05 -15.26
CA ASP A 516 -3.32 -1.74 -16.54
C ASP A 516 -2.07 -1.76 -17.43
N THR A 517 -1.32 -0.65 -17.46
CA THR A 517 -0.05 -0.53 -18.20
C THR A 517 0.99 -1.51 -17.66
N LEU A 518 1.14 -1.59 -16.33
CA LEU A 518 2.10 -2.47 -15.66
C LEU A 518 1.74 -3.95 -15.86
N VAL A 519 0.46 -4.31 -15.83
CA VAL A 519 0.06 -5.69 -16.14
C VAL A 519 0.31 -6.03 -17.61
N ALA A 520 0.17 -5.06 -18.52
CA ALA A 520 0.54 -5.26 -19.93
C ALA A 520 2.05 -5.51 -20.09
N GLU A 521 2.90 -4.75 -19.37
CA GLU A 521 4.35 -5.00 -19.29
C GLU A 521 4.63 -6.42 -18.78
N ALA A 522 4.07 -6.81 -17.64
CA ALA A 522 4.25 -8.15 -17.07
C ALA A 522 3.84 -9.27 -18.03
N ALA A 523 2.77 -9.06 -18.80
CA ALA A 523 2.28 -10.03 -19.79
C ALA A 523 3.19 -10.21 -21.01
N THR A 524 4.13 -9.29 -21.25
CA THR A 524 5.15 -9.49 -22.30
C THR A 524 6.25 -10.46 -21.89
N GLN A 525 6.50 -10.58 -20.58
CA GLN A 525 7.55 -11.44 -20.02
C GLN A 525 7.00 -12.77 -19.51
N LEU A 526 5.78 -12.78 -18.96
CA LEU A 526 5.12 -13.95 -18.40
C LEU A 526 3.98 -14.43 -19.29
N ASN A 527 4.18 -15.57 -19.94
CA ASN A 527 3.12 -16.26 -20.68
C ASN A 527 2.28 -17.12 -19.72
N ASP A 528 0.96 -17.07 -19.87
CA ASP A 528 -0.02 -17.91 -19.14
C ASP A 528 0.06 -17.87 -17.60
N HIS A 529 0.64 -16.82 -17.01
CA HIS A 529 0.73 -16.68 -15.56
C HIS A 529 -0.61 -16.20 -14.95
N SER A 530 -1.14 -16.91 -13.96
CA SER A 530 -2.46 -16.69 -13.32
C SER A 530 -2.65 -15.29 -12.70
N ALA A 531 -1.57 -14.69 -12.18
CA ALA A 531 -1.59 -13.33 -11.64
C ALA A 531 -2.06 -12.27 -12.66
N ILE A 532 -1.79 -12.44 -13.96
CA ILE A 532 -2.18 -11.49 -15.00
C ILE A 532 -3.71 -11.39 -15.13
N PRO A 533 -4.45 -12.48 -15.43
CA PRO A 533 -5.91 -12.41 -15.46
C PRO A 533 -6.51 -12.07 -14.09
N PHE A 534 -5.86 -12.43 -12.97
CA PHE A 534 -6.33 -12.01 -11.65
C PHE A 534 -6.31 -10.49 -11.48
N ILE A 535 -5.19 -9.82 -11.76
CA ILE A 535 -5.05 -8.37 -11.62
C ILE A 535 -5.96 -7.65 -12.63
N ARG A 536 -6.00 -8.09 -13.90
CA ARG A 536 -6.94 -7.54 -14.90
C ARG A 536 -8.40 -7.68 -14.46
N GLY A 537 -8.75 -8.80 -13.82
CA GLY A 537 -10.08 -9.02 -13.26
C GLY A 537 -10.44 -8.00 -12.18
N MET A 538 -9.48 -7.67 -11.31
CA MET A 538 -9.66 -6.62 -10.29
C MET A 538 -9.81 -5.22 -10.92
N ILE A 539 -9.01 -4.88 -11.93
CA ILE A 539 -9.13 -3.62 -12.69
C ILE A 539 -10.52 -3.53 -13.34
N ALA A 540 -10.95 -4.58 -14.03
CA ALA A 540 -12.27 -4.64 -14.68
C ALA A 540 -13.41 -4.50 -13.67
N ALA A 541 -13.32 -5.15 -12.51
CA ALA A 541 -14.32 -5.03 -11.45
C ALA A 541 -14.43 -3.59 -10.91
N ARG A 542 -13.29 -2.92 -10.66
CA ARG A 542 -13.24 -1.51 -10.20
C ARG A 542 -13.82 -0.54 -11.24
N GLN A 543 -13.76 -0.87 -12.52
CA GLN A 543 -14.36 -0.08 -13.61
C GLN A 543 -15.80 -0.50 -13.94
N ASN A 544 -16.44 -1.31 -13.08
CA ASN A 544 -17.80 -1.83 -13.29
C ASN A 544 -17.97 -2.67 -14.58
N ARG A 545 -16.88 -3.20 -15.15
CA ARG A 545 -16.88 -4.12 -16.30
C ARG A 545 -17.10 -5.56 -15.82
N LEU A 546 -18.25 -5.81 -15.19
CA LEU A 546 -18.52 -7.04 -14.43
C LEU A 546 -18.38 -8.34 -15.26
N SER A 547 -18.89 -8.36 -16.50
CA SER A 547 -18.80 -9.54 -17.37
C SER A 547 -17.36 -9.94 -17.68
N GLU A 548 -16.50 -8.96 -17.88
CA GLU A 548 -15.08 -9.17 -18.16
C GLU A 548 -14.35 -9.65 -16.90
N ALA A 549 -14.63 -9.02 -15.75
CA ALA A 549 -14.10 -9.45 -14.46
C ALA A 549 -14.44 -10.91 -14.15
N ILE A 550 -15.70 -11.33 -14.33
CA ILE A 550 -16.13 -12.73 -14.13
C ILE A 550 -15.35 -13.68 -15.05
N SER A 551 -15.18 -13.33 -16.32
CA SER A 551 -14.42 -14.14 -17.28
C SER A 551 -12.96 -14.28 -16.87
N LEU A 552 -12.33 -13.18 -16.45
CA LEU A 552 -10.93 -13.15 -16.04
C LEU A 552 -10.68 -13.95 -14.77
N PHE A 553 -11.50 -13.80 -13.73
CA PHE A 553 -11.41 -14.64 -12.54
C PHE A 553 -11.71 -16.12 -12.86
N GLY A 554 -12.61 -16.38 -13.80
CA GLY A 554 -12.85 -17.73 -14.32
C GLY A 554 -11.58 -18.36 -14.92
N LYS A 555 -10.78 -17.61 -15.68
CA LYS A 555 -9.50 -18.10 -16.22
C LYS A 555 -8.52 -18.48 -15.11
N VAL A 556 -8.44 -17.69 -14.05
CA VAL A 556 -7.60 -17.99 -12.87
C VAL A 556 -8.04 -19.31 -12.23
N LEU A 557 -9.35 -19.53 -12.07
CA LEU A 557 -9.89 -20.73 -11.45
C LEU A 557 -9.78 -22.00 -12.31
N VAL A 558 -9.50 -21.85 -13.61
CA VAL A 558 -9.18 -22.99 -14.48
C VAL A 558 -7.76 -23.50 -14.20
N SER A 559 -6.79 -22.61 -13.98
CA SER A 559 -5.41 -22.98 -13.63
C SER A 559 -5.26 -23.31 -12.14
N GLU A 560 -5.96 -22.59 -11.27
CA GLU A 560 -5.88 -22.70 -9.81
C GLU A 560 -7.29 -22.82 -9.20
N PRO A 561 -7.89 -24.03 -9.17
CA PRO A 561 -9.26 -24.23 -8.72
C PRO A 561 -9.53 -23.77 -7.27
N ASP A 562 -8.50 -23.82 -6.42
CA ASP A 562 -8.56 -23.47 -5.01
C ASP A 562 -8.21 -22.00 -4.72
N HIS A 563 -8.03 -21.16 -5.74
CA HIS A 563 -7.70 -19.75 -5.56
C HIS A 563 -8.86 -18.98 -4.91
N VAL A 564 -8.75 -18.75 -3.59
CA VAL A 564 -9.81 -18.18 -2.75
C VAL A 564 -10.21 -16.78 -3.19
N ARG A 565 -9.24 -15.87 -3.35
CA ARG A 565 -9.51 -14.46 -3.73
C ARG A 565 -10.14 -14.32 -5.11
N ALA A 566 -9.70 -15.11 -6.11
CA ALA A 566 -10.30 -15.09 -7.43
C ALA A 566 -11.77 -15.52 -7.38
N ARG A 567 -12.07 -16.56 -6.59
CA ARG A 567 -13.45 -17.04 -6.38
C ARG A 567 -14.32 -16.05 -5.61
N LEU A 568 -13.80 -15.43 -4.55
CA LEU A 568 -14.49 -14.35 -3.82
C LEU A 568 -14.82 -13.15 -4.73
N ASN A 569 -13.85 -12.72 -5.55
CA ASN A 569 -14.05 -11.61 -6.47
C ASN A 569 -15.01 -11.98 -7.60
N ARG A 570 -14.98 -13.21 -8.11
CA ARG A 570 -15.96 -13.71 -9.09
C ARG A 570 -17.36 -13.76 -8.49
N CYS A 571 -17.51 -14.28 -7.27
CA CYS A 571 -18.78 -14.27 -6.53
C CYS A 571 -19.35 -12.85 -6.41
N SER A 572 -18.51 -11.90 -5.99
CA SER A 572 -18.91 -10.49 -5.83
C SER A 572 -19.33 -9.85 -7.16
N ALA A 573 -18.55 -10.08 -8.23
CA ALA A 573 -18.87 -9.55 -9.56
C ALA A 573 -20.15 -10.18 -10.15
N SER A 574 -20.37 -11.48 -9.93
CA SER A 574 -21.59 -12.19 -10.32
C SER A 574 -22.83 -11.68 -9.57
N LEU A 575 -22.70 -11.43 -8.26
CA LEU A 575 -23.76 -10.83 -7.44
C LEU A 575 -24.17 -9.45 -7.97
N LEU A 576 -23.20 -8.55 -8.19
CA LEU A 576 -23.45 -7.20 -8.72
C LEU A 576 -24.07 -7.23 -10.12
N LYS A 577 -23.75 -8.24 -10.93
CA LYS A 577 -24.34 -8.44 -12.26
C LYS A 577 -25.76 -9.03 -12.20
N GLY A 578 -26.18 -9.57 -11.06
CA GLY A 578 -27.45 -10.27 -10.87
C GLY A 578 -27.43 -11.76 -11.28
N ASP A 579 -26.25 -12.33 -11.54
CA ASP A 579 -26.11 -13.78 -11.75
C ASP A 579 -26.02 -14.50 -10.38
N LEU A 580 -27.16 -14.59 -9.72
CA LEU A 580 -27.28 -15.15 -8.37
C LEU A 580 -26.90 -16.63 -8.31
N ALA A 581 -27.14 -17.39 -9.39
CA ALA A 581 -26.84 -18.82 -9.44
C ALA A 581 -25.33 -19.06 -9.39
N SER A 582 -24.55 -18.39 -10.26
CA SER A 582 -23.09 -18.49 -10.26
C SER A 582 -22.48 -17.92 -8.98
N ALA A 583 -23.04 -16.82 -8.45
CA ALA A 583 -22.59 -16.24 -7.19
C ALA A 583 -22.80 -17.20 -6.00
N LEU A 584 -23.94 -17.90 -5.96
CA LEU A 584 -24.27 -18.85 -4.90
C LEU A 584 -23.38 -20.09 -4.96
N ASP A 585 -23.08 -20.61 -6.16
CA ASP A 585 -22.14 -21.73 -6.34
C ASP A 585 -20.75 -21.40 -5.78
N ASP A 586 -20.21 -20.23 -6.14
CA ASP A 586 -18.92 -19.77 -5.61
C ASP A 586 -18.94 -19.57 -4.09
N ALA A 587 -20.00 -18.96 -3.56
CA ALA A 587 -20.15 -18.75 -2.13
C ALA A 587 -20.27 -20.08 -1.35
N ASN A 588 -21.02 -21.05 -1.87
CA ASN A 588 -21.12 -22.39 -1.28
C ASN A 588 -19.77 -23.11 -1.28
N HIS A 589 -19.02 -23.04 -2.39
CA HIS A 589 -17.69 -23.62 -2.47
C HIS A 589 -16.75 -23.02 -1.43
N LEU A 590 -16.76 -21.68 -1.29
CA LEU A 590 -15.92 -20.98 -0.32
C LEU A 590 -16.28 -21.35 1.13
N VAL A 591 -17.57 -21.31 1.50
CA VAL A 591 -18.00 -21.66 2.87
C VAL A 591 -17.73 -23.13 3.21
N THR A 592 -17.80 -24.03 2.23
CA THR A 592 -17.53 -25.45 2.43
C THR A 592 -16.04 -25.72 2.65
N ASN A 593 -15.18 -25.11 1.83
CA ASN A 593 -13.74 -25.38 1.86
C ASN A 593 -12.96 -24.49 2.83
N ARG A 594 -13.49 -23.31 3.17
CA ARG A 594 -12.89 -22.32 4.09
C ARG A 594 -13.95 -21.85 5.10
N PRO A 595 -14.31 -22.68 6.09
CA PRO A 595 -15.44 -22.39 7.00
C PRO A 595 -15.19 -21.21 7.96
N GLU A 596 -13.93 -20.83 8.16
CA GLU A 596 -13.48 -19.69 8.99
C GLU A 596 -13.40 -18.37 8.21
N LEU A 597 -13.63 -18.40 6.90
CA LEU A 597 -13.55 -17.22 6.05
C LEU A 597 -14.84 -16.41 6.19
N ASP A 598 -14.84 -15.45 7.11
CA ASP A 598 -15.97 -14.57 7.40
C ASP A 598 -16.58 -13.95 6.14
N MET A 599 -15.72 -13.44 5.25
CA MET A 599 -16.14 -12.83 3.99
C MET A 599 -16.91 -13.79 3.09
N ALA A 600 -16.62 -15.10 3.12
CA ALA A 600 -17.37 -16.08 2.34
C ALA A 600 -18.79 -16.26 2.90
N ARG A 601 -18.94 -16.31 4.23
CA ARG A 601 -20.27 -16.38 4.86
C ARG A 601 -21.08 -15.12 4.61
N LEU A 602 -20.45 -13.96 4.73
CA LEU A 602 -21.06 -12.68 4.43
C LEU A 602 -21.54 -12.63 2.97
N ARG A 603 -20.67 -12.97 2.01
CA ARG A 603 -21.04 -13.03 0.58
C ARG A 603 -22.16 -14.01 0.31
N ARG A 604 -22.14 -15.20 0.93
CA ARG A 604 -23.24 -16.16 0.81
C ARG A 604 -24.55 -15.59 1.33
N SER A 605 -24.54 -14.90 2.48
CA SER A 605 -25.74 -14.26 3.02
C SER A 605 -26.27 -13.17 2.09
N GLU A 606 -25.42 -12.34 1.48
CA GLU A 606 -25.81 -11.31 0.53
C GLU A 606 -26.45 -11.90 -0.74
N VAL A 607 -25.91 -13.01 -1.24
CA VAL A 607 -26.48 -13.74 -2.37
C VAL A 607 -27.85 -14.32 -2.01
N LEU A 608 -27.99 -14.93 -0.83
CA LEU A 608 -29.26 -15.47 -0.34
C LEU A 608 -30.31 -14.37 -0.13
N MET A 609 -29.93 -13.24 0.45
CA MET A 609 -30.78 -12.06 0.58
C MET A 609 -31.27 -11.57 -0.79
N SER A 610 -30.36 -11.49 -1.77
CA SER A 610 -30.69 -11.08 -3.13
C SER A 610 -31.59 -12.09 -3.87
N ASN A 611 -31.50 -13.38 -3.52
CA ASN A 611 -32.40 -14.42 -4.04
C ASN A 611 -33.76 -14.46 -3.31
N GLY A 612 -33.88 -13.81 -2.16
CA GLY A 612 -35.07 -13.80 -1.31
C GLY A 612 -35.12 -14.95 -0.29
N ASP A 613 -34.03 -15.71 -0.13
CA ASP A 613 -33.91 -16.83 0.82
C ASP A 613 -33.54 -16.33 2.21
N TRP A 614 -34.45 -15.54 2.80
CA TRP A 614 -34.21 -14.80 4.04
C TRP A 614 -33.93 -15.69 5.27
N ASP A 615 -34.51 -16.90 5.32
CA ASP A 615 -34.28 -17.85 6.43
C ASP A 615 -32.83 -18.35 6.46
N ASP A 616 -32.31 -18.75 5.30
CA ASP A 616 -30.93 -19.23 5.18
C ASP A 616 -29.93 -18.08 5.34
N ALA A 617 -30.26 -16.88 4.85
CA ALA A 617 -29.47 -15.68 5.08
C ALA A 617 -29.36 -15.33 6.57
N GLU A 618 -30.49 -15.31 7.30
CA GLU A 618 -30.51 -15.07 8.75
C GLU A 618 -29.65 -16.12 9.49
N ALA A 619 -29.74 -17.39 9.09
CA ALA A 619 -28.96 -18.47 9.69
C ALA A 619 -27.45 -18.30 9.49
N GLU A 620 -26.99 -17.95 8.28
CA GLU A 620 -25.57 -17.71 8.01
C GLU A 620 -25.03 -16.47 8.74
N LEU A 621 -25.81 -15.39 8.79
CA LEU A 621 -25.44 -14.17 9.52
C LEU A 621 -25.33 -14.43 11.03
N ARG A 622 -26.26 -15.18 11.62
CA ARG A 622 -26.19 -15.56 13.03
C ARG A 622 -24.96 -16.41 13.33
N ARG A 623 -24.61 -17.38 12.47
CA ARG A 623 -23.37 -18.17 12.61
C ARG A 623 -22.12 -17.30 12.56
N LEU A 624 -22.07 -16.33 11.64
CA LEU A 624 -20.97 -15.37 11.57
C LEU A 624 -20.87 -14.52 12.84
N LEU A 625 -22.02 -14.12 13.41
CA LEU A 625 -22.07 -13.32 14.64
C LEU A 625 -21.82 -14.14 15.92
N GLU A 626 -21.90 -15.47 15.87
CA GLU A 626 -21.47 -16.34 16.97
C GLU A 626 -19.94 -16.32 17.13
N SER A 627 -19.18 -16.31 16.03
CA SER A 627 -17.72 -16.21 16.05
C SER A 627 -17.24 -14.76 16.18
N ARG A 628 -17.89 -13.81 15.49
CA ARG A 628 -17.55 -12.38 15.50
C ARG A 628 -18.74 -11.51 15.87
N PRO A 629 -19.05 -11.36 17.19
CA PRO A 629 -20.23 -10.64 17.65
C PRO A 629 -20.29 -9.16 17.26
N GLU A 630 -19.16 -8.56 16.92
CA GLU A 630 -19.00 -7.14 16.60
C GLU A 630 -18.83 -6.86 15.11
N HIS A 631 -19.04 -7.88 14.25
CA HIS A 631 -18.96 -7.69 12.80
C HIS A 631 -20.07 -6.77 12.31
N THR A 632 -19.73 -5.52 12.00
CA THR A 632 -20.68 -4.43 11.68
C THR A 632 -21.58 -4.76 10.49
N MET A 633 -20.99 -5.16 9.34
CA MET A 633 -21.77 -5.47 8.14
C MET A 633 -22.73 -6.65 8.35
N ALA A 634 -22.32 -7.69 9.09
CA ALA A 634 -23.19 -8.82 9.40
C ALA A 634 -24.35 -8.43 10.32
N LEU A 635 -24.13 -7.51 11.28
CA LEU A 635 -25.20 -6.94 12.10
C LEU A 635 -26.19 -6.12 11.26
N VAL A 636 -25.69 -5.30 10.32
CA VAL A 636 -26.54 -4.52 9.40
C VAL A 636 -27.39 -5.46 8.54
N HIS A 637 -26.76 -6.44 7.88
CA HIS A 637 -27.46 -7.41 7.05
C HIS A 637 -28.47 -8.24 7.86
N LEU A 638 -28.16 -8.58 9.12
CA LEU A 638 -29.11 -9.26 10.00
C LEU A 638 -30.34 -8.37 10.29
N GLY A 639 -30.12 -7.08 10.55
CA GLY A 639 -31.19 -6.10 10.68
C GLY A 639 -32.07 -6.06 9.42
N THR A 640 -31.45 -5.95 8.25
CA THR A 640 -32.13 -5.96 6.94
C THR A 640 -32.95 -7.24 6.72
N CYS A 641 -32.38 -8.42 7.01
CA CYS A 641 -33.08 -9.71 6.92
C CYS A 641 -34.31 -9.73 7.83
N LEU A 642 -34.19 -9.24 9.06
CA LEU A 642 -35.29 -9.24 10.04
C LEU A 642 -36.41 -8.28 9.64
N ILE A 643 -36.09 -7.12 9.06
CA ILE A 643 -37.08 -6.19 8.49
C ILE A 643 -37.82 -6.87 7.33
N ALA A 644 -37.10 -7.44 6.37
CA ALA A 644 -37.69 -8.13 5.21
C ALA A 644 -38.58 -9.32 5.60
N ARG A 645 -38.29 -9.95 6.75
CA ARG A 645 -39.07 -11.05 7.36
C ARG A 645 -40.30 -10.59 8.16
N GLY A 646 -40.56 -9.29 8.25
CA GLY A 646 -41.65 -8.77 9.08
C GLY A 646 -41.42 -8.98 10.58
N ARG A 647 -40.15 -8.99 11.02
CA ARG A 647 -39.74 -9.02 12.45
C ARG A 647 -39.01 -7.73 12.86
N PRO A 648 -39.59 -6.54 12.59
CA PRO A 648 -38.91 -5.26 12.78
C PRO A 648 -38.47 -5.00 14.23
N GLU A 649 -39.19 -5.51 15.23
CA GLU A 649 -38.85 -5.33 16.65
C GLU A 649 -37.52 -6.02 17.03
N GLN A 650 -37.12 -7.04 16.26
CA GLN A 650 -35.83 -7.73 16.47
C GLN A 650 -34.69 -7.08 15.69
N ALA A 651 -35.00 -6.29 14.66
CA ALA A 651 -34.03 -5.63 13.79
C ALA A 651 -33.37 -4.41 14.43
N GLU A 652 -34.05 -3.73 15.35
CA GLU A 652 -33.52 -2.53 16.01
C GLU A 652 -32.24 -2.83 16.82
N LYS A 653 -32.20 -3.99 17.50
CA LYS A 653 -31.07 -4.38 18.35
C LYS A 653 -29.75 -4.51 17.60
N PRO A 654 -29.63 -5.29 16.50
CA PRO A 654 -28.39 -5.38 15.75
C PRO A 654 -27.98 -4.04 15.12
N LEU A 655 -28.92 -3.25 14.60
CA LEU A 655 -28.63 -1.93 14.03
C LEU A 655 -28.09 -0.94 15.07
N ASN A 656 -28.69 -0.88 16.26
CA ASN A 656 -28.19 -0.09 17.38
C ASN A 656 -26.81 -0.56 17.84
N LYS A 657 -26.55 -1.87 17.82
CA LYS A 657 -25.23 -2.41 18.14
C LYS A 657 -24.19 -1.96 17.11
N THR A 658 -24.50 -1.97 15.81
CA THR A 658 -23.61 -1.45 14.78
C THR A 658 -23.27 0.00 15.05
N LEU A 659 -24.26 0.85 15.30
CA LEU A 659 -24.06 2.29 15.54
C LEU A 659 -23.34 2.61 16.85
N GLN A 660 -23.32 1.68 17.82
CA GLN A 660 -22.47 1.77 19.01
C GLN A 660 -21.00 1.45 18.72
N ILE A 661 -20.74 0.52 17.79
CA ILE A 661 -19.39 0.10 17.39
C ILE A 661 -18.80 1.12 16.42
N ASP A 662 -19.57 1.48 15.39
CA ASP A 662 -19.21 2.43 14.35
C ASP A 662 -20.35 3.44 14.16
N PRO A 663 -20.28 4.61 14.83
CA PRO A 663 -21.24 5.68 14.68
C PRO A 663 -21.25 6.31 13.28
N THR A 664 -20.22 6.07 12.44
CA THR A 664 -20.11 6.63 11.10
C THR A 664 -20.67 5.71 10.02
N HIS A 665 -21.20 4.54 10.38
CA HIS A 665 -21.68 3.56 9.42
C HIS A 665 -22.98 4.01 8.74
N SER A 666 -22.85 4.59 7.55
CA SER A 666 -23.98 5.16 6.79
C SER A 666 -25.13 4.15 6.55
N ASP A 667 -24.82 2.92 6.12
CA ASP A 667 -25.87 1.91 5.87
C ASP A 667 -26.65 1.52 7.13
N ALA A 668 -26.01 1.52 8.31
CA ALA A 668 -26.68 1.17 9.56
C ALA A 668 -27.71 2.25 9.94
N TRP A 669 -27.34 3.52 9.78
CA TRP A 669 -28.27 4.65 9.91
C TRP A 669 -29.43 4.53 8.91
N TYR A 670 -29.12 4.29 7.63
CA TYR A 670 -30.13 4.13 6.59
C TYR A 670 -31.13 2.98 6.90
N GLN A 671 -30.63 1.80 7.24
CA GLN A 671 -31.49 0.64 7.56
C GLN A 671 -32.34 0.88 8.81
N ARG A 672 -31.84 1.60 9.82
CA ARG A 672 -32.63 1.97 11.00
C ARG A 672 -33.67 3.06 10.68
N GLY A 673 -33.35 4.00 9.79
CA GLY A 673 -34.33 4.95 9.26
C GLY A 673 -35.48 4.27 8.52
N LEU A 674 -35.19 3.23 7.71
CA LEU A 674 -36.23 2.40 7.08
C LEU A 674 -37.10 1.71 8.14
N LEU A 675 -36.48 1.10 9.15
CA LEU A 675 -37.19 0.49 10.28
C LEU A 675 -38.12 1.48 11.02
N TYR A 676 -37.65 2.71 11.28
CA TYR A 676 -38.47 3.74 11.93
C TYR A 676 -39.57 4.28 11.03
N THR A 677 -39.37 4.26 9.71
CA THR A 677 -40.44 4.53 8.73
C THR A 677 -41.56 3.50 8.86
N ASP A 678 -41.22 2.21 8.94
CA ASP A 678 -42.19 1.12 9.13
C ASP A 678 -42.95 1.22 10.46
N PHE A 679 -42.32 1.77 11.50
CA PHE A 679 -42.97 2.08 12.79
C PHE A 679 -43.79 3.38 12.80
N GLY A 680 -43.80 4.15 11.71
CA GLY A 680 -44.46 5.45 11.62
C GLY A 680 -43.76 6.56 12.42
N ARG A 681 -42.52 6.35 12.85
CA ARG A 681 -41.69 7.32 13.60
C ARG A 681 -40.92 8.21 12.61
N LEU A 682 -41.64 9.04 11.86
CA LEU A 682 -41.08 9.80 10.74
C LEU A 682 -39.99 10.81 11.14
N GLU A 683 -40.08 11.41 12.34
CA GLU A 683 -39.04 12.33 12.84
C GLU A 683 -37.72 11.60 13.12
N ASP A 684 -37.79 10.43 13.75
CA ASP A 684 -36.61 9.59 14.02
C ASP A 684 -36.03 9.03 12.72
N ALA A 685 -36.88 8.64 11.77
CA ALA A 685 -36.46 8.18 10.45
C ALA A 685 -35.75 9.29 9.66
N MET A 686 -36.28 10.51 9.67
CA MET A 686 -35.64 11.68 9.05
C MET A 686 -34.25 11.90 9.62
N HIS A 687 -34.13 11.92 10.95
CA HIS A 687 -32.84 12.07 11.62
C HIS A 687 -31.84 10.99 11.20
N ASP A 688 -32.25 9.73 11.16
CA ASP A 688 -31.39 8.62 10.75
C ASP A 688 -30.96 8.73 9.27
N PHE A 689 -31.86 9.13 8.36
CA PHE A 689 -31.47 9.36 6.96
C PHE A 689 -30.51 10.55 6.79
N GLU A 690 -30.68 11.61 7.57
CA GLU A 690 -29.75 12.74 7.58
C GLU A 690 -28.35 12.32 8.04
N ASN A 691 -28.25 11.55 9.13
CA ASN A 691 -26.96 10.99 9.58
C ASN A 691 -26.33 10.08 8.50
N ALA A 692 -27.13 9.24 7.84
CA ALA A 692 -26.63 8.40 6.75
C ALA A 692 -26.03 9.24 5.61
N ALA A 693 -26.72 10.31 5.20
CA ALA A 693 -26.27 11.22 4.13
C ALA A 693 -25.11 12.14 4.54
N GLU A 694 -24.96 12.44 5.84
CA GLU A 694 -23.83 13.20 6.41
C GLU A 694 -22.55 12.38 6.45
N HIS A 695 -22.65 11.09 6.79
CA HIS A 695 -21.49 10.19 6.88
C HIS A 695 -21.08 9.57 5.54
N ASP A 696 -21.93 9.63 4.51
CA ASP A 696 -21.58 9.27 3.14
C ASP A 696 -22.20 10.25 2.12
N GLU A 697 -21.32 11.03 1.48
CA GLU A 697 -21.70 12.02 0.48
C GLU A 697 -22.36 11.41 -0.76
N HIS A 698 -22.09 10.14 -1.06
CA HIS A 698 -22.60 9.43 -2.24
C HIS A 698 -23.77 8.50 -1.92
N HIS A 699 -24.24 8.46 -0.66
CA HIS A 699 -25.38 7.64 -0.27
C HIS A 699 -26.69 8.21 -0.87
N ILE A 700 -27.04 7.74 -2.06
CA ILE A 700 -28.17 8.26 -2.82
C ILE A 700 -29.52 7.87 -2.23
N ASP A 701 -29.65 6.65 -1.70
CA ASP A 701 -30.92 6.11 -1.20
C ASP A 701 -31.45 6.91 0.00
N ALA A 702 -30.61 7.18 1.00
CA ALA A 702 -30.90 8.08 2.11
C ALA A 702 -31.33 9.48 1.62
N ARG A 703 -30.64 10.08 0.64
CA ARG A 703 -31.02 11.40 0.07
C ARG A 703 -32.39 11.35 -0.59
N VAL A 704 -32.70 10.27 -1.31
CA VAL A 704 -34.03 10.04 -1.89
C VAL A 704 -35.08 9.91 -0.79
N ARG A 705 -34.80 9.22 0.32
CA ARG A 705 -35.73 9.12 1.47
C ARG A 705 -35.99 10.46 2.12
N ILE A 706 -34.96 11.26 2.40
CA ILE A 706 -35.09 12.64 2.91
C ILE A 706 -35.99 13.47 1.98
N ALA A 707 -35.68 13.45 0.68
CA ALA A 707 -36.42 14.23 -0.31
C ALA A 707 -37.89 13.78 -0.42
N THR A 708 -38.15 12.48 -0.32
CA THR A 708 -39.49 11.90 -0.32
C THR A 708 -40.29 12.35 0.90
N LEU A 709 -39.72 12.21 2.11
CA LEU A 709 -40.37 12.61 3.35
C LEU A 709 -40.70 14.11 3.38
N LEU A 710 -39.78 14.97 2.91
CA LEU A 710 -40.04 16.42 2.81
C LEU A 710 -41.10 16.76 1.76
N HIS A 711 -41.14 16.00 0.67
CA HIS A 711 -42.14 16.17 -0.39
C HIS A 711 -43.54 15.76 0.09
N GLU A 712 -43.65 14.65 0.82
CA GLU A 712 -44.89 14.17 1.44
C GLU A 712 -45.37 15.08 2.57
N ALA A 713 -44.45 15.74 3.29
CA ALA A 713 -44.78 16.76 4.29
C ALA A 713 -45.27 18.09 3.68
N GLU A 714 -45.41 18.17 2.35
CA GLU A 714 -45.80 19.36 1.58
C GLU A 714 -44.89 20.60 1.76
N ASP A 715 -43.65 20.42 2.25
CA ASP A 715 -42.66 21.50 2.28
C ASP A 715 -42.01 21.68 0.90
N THR A 716 -42.75 22.35 0.00
CA THR A 716 -42.34 22.56 -1.39
C THR A 716 -40.94 23.16 -1.57
N LYS A 717 -40.46 23.97 -0.62
CA LYS A 717 -39.15 24.63 -0.72
C LYS A 717 -38.02 23.69 -0.28
N GLU A 718 -38.19 23.02 0.86
CA GLU A 718 -37.20 22.08 1.39
C GLU A 718 -37.14 20.81 0.54
N ALA A 719 -38.28 20.31 0.06
CA ALA A 719 -38.34 19.20 -0.89
C ALA A 719 -37.59 19.51 -2.19
N ALA A 720 -37.79 20.70 -2.78
CA ALA A 720 -37.05 21.11 -3.97
C ALA A 720 -35.54 21.23 -3.72
N ALA A 721 -35.11 21.60 -2.51
CA ALA A 721 -33.69 21.61 -2.16
C ALA A 721 -33.14 20.18 -1.98
N ALA A 722 -33.90 19.28 -1.34
CA ALA A 722 -33.51 17.89 -1.17
C ALA A 722 -33.44 17.12 -2.51
N TRP A 723 -34.38 17.32 -3.42
CA TRP A 723 -34.32 16.73 -4.77
C TRP A 723 -33.12 17.22 -5.59
N ARG A 724 -32.68 18.48 -5.41
CA ARG A 724 -31.42 18.95 -6.00
C ARG A 724 -30.21 18.20 -5.43
N ARG A 725 -30.17 17.99 -4.11
CA ARG A 725 -29.08 17.21 -3.47
C ARG A 725 -28.99 15.77 -3.98
N VAL A 726 -30.11 15.16 -4.40
CA VAL A 726 -30.08 13.85 -5.09
C VAL A 726 -29.43 13.97 -6.47
N LEU A 727 -29.78 15.02 -7.23
CA LEU A 727 -29.23 15.28 -8.58
C LEU A 727 -27.76 15.74 -8.56
N ASP A 728 -27.28 16.28 -7.45
CA ASP A 728 -25.87 16.61 -7.27
C ASP A 728 -25.02 15.32 -7.23
N VAL A 729 -25.59 14.20 -6.75
CA VAL A 729 -24.93 12.88 -6.69
C VAL A 729 -25.17 12.07 -7.98
N ASP A 730 -26.43 11.97 -8.43
CA ASP A 730 -26.78 11.35 -9.71
C ASP A 730 -27.59 12.34 -10.57
N PRO A 731 -26.90 13.05 -11.49
CA PRO A 731 -27.55 14.02 -12.36
C PRO A 731 -28.67 13.43 -13.22
N GLU A 732 -28.62 12.12 -13.53
CA GLU A 732 -29.58 11.42 -14.40
C GLU A 732 -30.72 10.75 -13.62
N HIS A 733 -30.79 10.95 -12.29
CA HIS A 733 -31.80 10.32 -11.44
C HIS A 733 -33.23 10.76 -11.82
N ARG A 734 -33.96 9.88 -12.53
CA ARG A 734 -35.25 10.20 -13.17
C ARG A 734 -36.31 10.68 -12.19
N LEU A 735 -36.44 9.99 -11.04
CA LEU A 735 -37.43 10.34 -10.01
C LEU A 735 -37.16 11.75 -9.46
N ALA A 736 -35.90 12.08 -9.20
CA ALA A 736 -35.52 13.36 -8.63
C ALA A 736 -35.79 14.51 -9.60
N ARG A 737 -35.51 14.33 -10.90
CA ARG A 737 -35.85 15.32 -11.93
C ARG A 737 -37.34 15.62 -11.96
N ARG A 738 -38.18 14.58 -11.98
CA ARG A 738 -39.65 14.73 -12.00
C ARG A 738 -40.17 15.42 -10.74
N ARG A 739 -39.81 14.92 -9.55
CA ARG A 739 -40.29 15.48 -8.28
C ARG A 739 -39.81 16.92 -8.05
N LEU A 740 -38.64 17.28 -8.58
CA LEU A 740 -38.15 18.65 -8.58
C LEU A 740 -38.99 19.58 -9.49
N GLU A 741 -39.46 19.09 -10.64
CA GLU A 741 -40.38 19.83 -11.52
C GLU A 741 -41.75 20.01 -10.85
N GLU A 742 -42.30 18.96 -10.23
CA GLU A 742 -43.56 19.02 -9.47
C GLU A 742 -43.47 20.04 -8.33
N SER A 743 -42.36 20.03 -7.58
CA SER A 743 -42.10 20.99 -6.50
C SER A 743 -41.94 22.44 -6.99
N ARG A 744 -41.67 22.65 -8.29
CA ARG A 744 -41.63 23.99 -8.95
C ARG A 744 -42.99 24.41 -9.52
N GLY A 745 -43.84 23.45 -9.88
CA GLY A 745 -45.15 23.67 -10.52
C GLY A 745 -46.32 23.86 -9.55
N ALA A 746 -46.15 23.54 -8.26
CA ALA A 746 -47.17 23.76 -7.24
C ALA A 746 -47.38 25.27 -6.95
N PRO A 747 -48.61 25.81 -7.04
CA PRO A 747 -48.87 27.18 -6.62
C PRO A 747 -48.62 27.31 -5.12
N ALA A 748 -47.86 28.34 -4.72
CA ALA A 748 -47.54 28.63 -3.33
C ALA A 748 -48.83 28.87 -2.52
N HIS A 749 -49.40 27.81 -1.93
CA HIS A 749 -50.31 27.96 -0.81
C HIS A 749 -49.48 28.49 0.36
N ARG A 750 -49.74 29.75 0.72
CA ARG A 750 -49.17 30.41 1.89
C ARG A 750 -49.41 29.53 3.12
N SER A 751 -48.34 28.94 3.65
CA SER A 751 -48.31 28.43 5.01
C SER A 751 -48.33 29.61 6.00
N GLN A 752 -49.54 30.10 6.28
CA GLN A 752 -49.85 30.71 7.57
C GLN A 752 -50.63 29.69 8.38
N ALA A 753 -49.91 28.80 9.07
CA ALA A 753 -50.44 28.06 10.20
C ALA A 753 -49.31 27.78 11.20
N SER A 754 -49.18 28.71 12.15
CA SER A 754 -48.81 28.50 13.55
C SER A 754 -47.82 27.39 13.91
N ARG A 755 -46.62 27.83 14.33
CA ARG A 755 -45.94 27.24 15.49
C ARG A 755 -46.90 27.26 16.69
N GLN A 756 -47.62 26.17 16.93
CA GLN A 756 -48.27 25.92 18.21
C GLN A 756 -47.60 24.74 18.88
N ARG A 757 -47.00 25.05 20.03
CA ARG A 757 -46.59 24.15 21.09
C ARG A 757 -47.70 23.12 21.31
N VAL A 758 -47.42 21.84 21.06
CA VAL A 758 -48.30 20.75 21.49
C VAL A 758 -48.02 20.51 22.97
N GLU A 759 -48.87 21.09 23.82
CA GLU A 759 -49.06 20.58 25.17
C GLU A 759 -49.74 19.21 25.12
N LEU A 760 -49.27 18.31 25.98
CA LEU A 760 -49.75 16.95 26.14
C LEU A 760 -51.27 16.89 26.30
N ILE A 761 -51.92 16.24 25.33
CA ILE A 761 -53.18 15.54 25.57
C ILE A 761 -52.97 14.12 25.07
N THR A 762 -52.83 13.18 26.00
CA THR A 762 -52.95 11.75 25.71
C THR A 762 -54.39 11.41 25.34
N PRO A 763 -54.64 10.73 24.21
CA PRO A 763 -55.77 9.83 24.10
C PRO A 763 -55.28 8.38 24.10
N THR A 764 -55.93 7.57 24.92
CA THR A 764 -55.89 6.09 24.90
C THR A 764 -56.02 5.52 23.47
N PRO A 765 -55.42 4.34 23.19
CA PRO A 765 -55.30 3.82 21.83
C PRO A 765 -56.65 3.32 21.32
N GLY A 766 -57.24 4.09 20.39
CA GLY A 766 -58.28 3.60 19.50
C GLY A 766 -57.62 3.04 18.24
N ARG A 767 -57.73 1.72 18.03
CA ARG A 767 -57.39 1.06 16.75
C ARG A 767 -58.04 1.81 15.59
N MET A 768 -57.25 2.50 14.78
CA MET A 768 -57.64 2.79 13.39
C MET A 768 -57.39 1.50 12.59
N THR A 769 -58.45 0.75 12.34
CA THR A 769 -58.42 -0.37 11.40
C THR A 769 -58.28 0.19 9.99
N ALA A 770 -57.23 -0.19 9.27
CA ALA A 770 -57.16 -0.06 7.82
C ALA A 770 -58.45 -0.62 7.17
N PRO A 771 -58.92 -0.08 6.04
CA PRO A 771 -60.07 -0.66 5.35
C PRO A 771 -59.77 -2.13 5.04
N ARG A 772 -60.64 -3.02 5.51
CA ARG A 772 -60.52 -4.46 5.32
C ARG A 772 -60.66 -4.75 3.82
N GLY A 773 -59.61 -5.30 3.20
CA GLY A 773 -59.68 -5.88 1.85
C GLY A 773 -60.72 -6.99 1.78
N ILE A 774 -61.13 -7.37 0.58
CA ILE A 774 -62.28 -8.25 0.39
C ILE A 774 -61.90 -9.69 0.69
N GLU A 775 -62.78 -10.37 1.42
CA GLU A 775 -62.57 -11.73 1.90
C GLU A 775 -63.64 -12.67 1.33
N PRO A 776 -63.39 -13.99 1.34
CA PRO A 776 -64.39 -14.97 0.92
C PRO A 776 -65.72 -14.81 1.69
N GLY A 777 -66.83 -14.72 0.96
CA GLY A 777 -68.17 -14.43 1.46
C GLY A 777 -68.63 -12.98 1.22
N ASP A 778 -67.73 -12.07 0.85
CA ASP A 778 -68.07 -10.69 0.52
C ASP A 778 -68.47 -10.53 -0.96
N PRO A 779 -69.35 -9.57 -1.30
CA PRO A 779 -69.65 -9.25 -2.70
C PRO A 779 -68.44 -8.58 -3.37
N SER A 780 -68.18 -8.95 -4.63
CA SER A 780 -67.10 -8.37 -5.43
C SER A 780 -67.37 -6.89 -5.75
N PRO A 781 -66.37 -5.98 -5.65
CA PRO A 781 -66.50 -4.59 -6.08
C PRO A 781 -66.70 -4.53 -7.57
N ASP A 782 -67.56 -3.61 -8.00
CA ASP A 782 -67.71 -3.31 -9.40
C ASP A 782 -66.48 -2.57 -9.94
N PHE A 783 -66.21 -2.74 -11.23
CA PHE A 783 -65.16 -2.02 -11.97
C PHE A 783 -65.61 -1.81 -13.40
N HIS A 784 -65.03 -0.81 -14.07
CA HIS A 784 -65.16 -0.61 -15.52
C HIS A 784 -63.83 -0.11 -16.06
N LEU A 785 -63.06 -1.00 -16.69
CA LEU A 785 -61.66 -0.76 -17.03
C LEU A 785 -61.39 -0.95 -18.54
N PRO A 786 -60.48 -0.14 -19.12
CA PRO A 786 -60.05 -0.32 -20.50
C PRO A 786 -59.28 -1.63 -20.66
N ASN A 787 -59.47 -2.30 -21.80
CA ASN A 787 -58.91 -3.62 -22.11
C ASN A 787 -57.78 -3.51 -23.14
N ALA A 788 -56.58 -3.93 -22.76
CA ALA A 788 -55.42 -4.01 -23.64
C ALA A 788 -55.47 -5.21 -24.62
N ASN A 789 -56.49 -6.07 -24.51
CA ASN A 789 -56.73 -7.22 -25.40
C ASN A 789 -58.13 -7.14 -26.07
N PRO A 790 -58.39 -6.18 -26.97
CA PRO A 790 -59.73 -5.96 -27.51
C PRO A 790 -60.27 -7.13 -28.36
N GLU A 791 -59.40 -7.99 -28.89
CA GLU A 791 -59.79 -9.23 -29.58
C GLU A 791 -60.55 -10.20 -28.68
N VAL A 792 -60.33 -10.10 -27.36
CA VAL A 792 -60.98 -10.91 -26.33
C VAL A 792 -61.67 -9.98 -25.33
N GLY A 793 -62.97 -9.78 -25.51
CA GLY A 793 -63.82 -9.01 -24.59
C GLY A 793 -64.11 -7.55 -24.99
N GLY A 794 -63.58 -7.05 -26.11
CA GLY A 794 -63.82 -5.68 -26.57
C GLY A 794 -62.96 -4.63 -25.85
N GLU A 795 -63.18 -3.34 -26.15
CA GLU A 795 -62.29 -2.23 -25.74
C GLU A 795 -62.29 -1.91 -24.22
N ALA A 796 -63.34 -2.28 -23.50
CA ALA A 796 -63.46 -2.11 -22.05
C ALA A 796 -64.47 -3.13 -21.50
N LEU A 797 -64.29 -3.55 -20.25
CA LEU A 797 -65.19 -4.48 -19.57
C LEU A 797 -65.59 -3.95 -18.20
N SER A 798 -66.83 -4.22 -17.81
CA SER A 798 -67.29 -4.14 -16.43
C SER A 798 -67.23 -5.48 -15.70
N LEU A 799 -67.39 -5.49 -14.37
CA LEU A 799 -67.55 -6.74 -13.62
C LEU A 799 -68.73 -7.57 -14.15
N SER A 800 -69.84 -6.91 -14.50
CA SER A 800 -71.03 -7.59 -15.02
C SER A 800 -70.80 -8.27 -16.37
N ASP A 801 -69.88 -7.74 -17.19
CA ASP A 801 -69.47 -8.36 -18.46
C ASP A 801 -68.49 -9.51 -18.23
N ALA A 802 -67.72 -9.46 -17.13
CA ALA A 802 -66.75 -10.49 -16.77
C ALA A 802 -67.40 -11.74 -16.15
N ILE A 803 -68.56 -11.63 -15.49
CA ILE A 803 -69.23 -12.75 -14.82
C ILE A 803 -69.94 -13.66 -15.85
N GLY A 804 -69.50 -14.91 -15.93
CA GLY A 804 -70.14 -15.96 -16.72
C GLY A 804 -71.30 -16.65 -15.98
N PRO A 805 -72.02 -17.58 -16.62
CA PRO A 805 -73.15 -18.30 -16.02
C PRO A 805 -72.83 -18.98 -14.68
N ASN A 806 -71.58 -19.42 -14.50
CA ASN A 806 -71.13 -20.11 -13.29
C ASN A 806 -70.26 -19.25 -12.37
N GLY A 807 -70.03 -17.97 -12.71
CA GLY A 807 -69.14 -17.05 -11.98
C GLY A 807 -67.97 -16.54 -12.81
N ALA A 808 -66.91 -16.07 -12.16
CA ALA A 808 -65.70 -15.57 -12.81
C ALA A 808 -64.45 -15.65 -11.95
N ILE A 809 -63.27 -15.61 -12.58
CA ILE A 809 -61.98 -15.44 -11.92
C ILE A 809 -61.43 -14.06 -12.26
N ILE A 810 -61.16 -13.27 -11.24
CA ILE A 810 -60.47 -11.98 -11.34
C ILE A 810 -59.03 -12.19 -10.84
N MET A 811 -58.06 -11.90 -11.69
CA MET A 811 -56.63 -12.03 -11.38
C MET A 811 -55.97 -10.66 -11.41
N PHE A 812 -55.38 -10.22 -10.30
CA PHE A 812 -54.46 -9.08 -10.32
C PHE A 812 -53.09 -9.57 -10.78
N THR A 813 -52.58 -9.01 -11.87
CA THR A 813 -51.40 -9.48 -12.59
C THR A 813 -50.53 -8.33 -13.08
N CYS A 814 -49.40 -8.64 -13.72
CA CYS A 814 -48.49 -7.63 -14.26
C CYS A 814 -47.58 -8.19 -15.35
N ASN A 815 -46.78 -7.33 -15.95
CA ASN A 815 -45.88 -7.68 -17.04
C ASN A 815 -44.47 -8.08 -16.58
N HIS A 816 -44.02 -7.58 -15.42
CA HIS A 816 -42.61 -7.69 -14.99
C HIS A 816 -42.33 -8.75 -13.93
N CYS A 817 -43.34 -9.16 -13.16
CA CYS A 817 -43.15 -10.06 -12.02
C CYS A 817 -42.70 -11.45 -12.50
N PRO A 818 -41.57 -11.98 -12.02
CA PRO A 818 -41.08 -13.30 -12.42
C PRO A 818 -42.04 -14.42 -12.04
N TYR A 819 -42.86 -14.24 -10.99
CA TYR A 819 -43.90 -15.22 -10.61
C TYR A 819 -45.04 -15.27 -11.63
N VAL A 820 -45.44 -14.12 -12.18
CA VAL A 820 -46.45 -14.07 -13.25
C VAL A 820 -45.86 -14.67 -14.53
N VAL A 821 -44.67 -14.24 -14.94
CA VAL A 821 -43.99 -14.71 -16.16
C VAL A 821 -43.74 -16.22 -16.10
N GLY A 822 -43.26 -16.75 -14.97
CA GLY A 822 -43.04 -18.19 -14.77
C GLY A 822 -44.33 -19.02 -14.71
N SER A 823 -45.47 -18.39 -14.41
CA SER A 823 -46.78 -19.06 -14.36
C SER A 823 -47.62 -18.89 -15.63
N GLU A 824 -47.15 -18.15 -16.64
CA GLU A 824 -47.93 -17.84 -17.86
C GLU A 824 -48.62 -19.05 -18.50
N PRO A 825 -47.94 -20.19 -18.78
CA PRO A 825 -48.60 -21.36 -19.37
C PRO A 825 -49.70 -21.95 -18.49
N ARG A 826 -49.54 -21.89 -17.16
CA ARG A 826 -50.51 -22.41 -16.19
C ARG A 826 -51.71 -21.48 -16.01
N ILE A 827 -51.48 -20.16 -16.01
CA ILE A 827 -52.53 -19.16 -16.00
C ILE A 827 -53.39 -19.30 -17.26
N GLU A 828 -52.76 -19.49 -18.41
CA GLU A 828 -53.45 -19.72 -19.68
C GLU A 828 -54.25 -21.05 -19.67
N ALA A 829 -53.68 -22.13 -19.13
CA ALA A 829 -54.43 -23.38 -18.92
C ALA A 829 -55.64 -23.18 -17.97
N MET A 830 -55.50 -22.35 -16.94
CA MET A 830 -56.60 -22.02 -16.03
C MET A 830 -57.69 -21.19 -16.70
N ALA A 831 -57.32 -20.20 -17.52
CA ALA A 831 -58.27 -19.43 -18.30
C ALA A 831 -59.03 -20.30 -19.32
N GLN A 832 -58.36 -21.27 -19.95
CA GLN A 832 -58.99 -22.28 -20.81
C GLN A 832 -59.97 -23.17 -20.04
N ARG A 833 -59.56 -23.66 -18.86
CA ARG A 833 -60.42 -24.45 -17.99
C ARG A 833 -61.65 -23.66 -17.56
N ALA A 834 -61.48 -22.44 -17.05
CA ALA A 834 -62.56 -21.55 -16.64
C ALA A 834 -63.61 -21.39 -17.75
N ARG A 835 -63.18 -21.15 -18.99
CA ARG A 835 -64.10 -21.08 -20.14
C ARG A 835 -64.84 -22.39 -20.41
N SER A 836 -64.18 -23.54 -20.31
CA SER A 836 -64.84 -24.84 -20.49
C SER A 836 -65.90 -25.13 -19.43
N GLU A 837 -65.75 -24.52 -18.24
CA GLU A 837 -66.67 -24.60 -17.12
C GLU A 837 -67.67 -23.44 -17.08
N ASN A 838 -67.74 -22.60 -18.12
CA ASN A 838 -68.59 -21.39 -18.21
C ASN A 838 -68.34 -20.36 -17.09
N LEU A 839 -67.10 -20.27 -16.61
CA LEU A 839 -66.60 -19.19 -15.76
C LEU A 839 -65.94 -18.13 -16.65
N GLY A 840 -66.15 -16.85 -16.31
CA GLY A 840 -65.34 -15.77 -16.86
C GLY A 840 -63.91 -15.79 -16.31
N PHE A 841 -62.97 -15.18 -17.02
CA PHE A 841 -61.58 -15.04 -16.56
C PHE A 841 -61.04 -13.69 -17.03
N VAL A 842 -60.54 -12.86 -16.11
CA VAL A 842 -60.03 -11.52 -16.42
C VAL A 842 -58.74 -11.27 -15.65
N GLY A 843 -57.73 -10.72 -16.35
CA GLY A 843 -56.52 -10.19 -15.73
C GLY A 843 -56.60 -8.67 -15.58
N ILE A 844 -56.19 -8.12 -14.44
CA ILE A 844 -56.14 -6.68 -14.15
C ILE A 844 -54.70 -6.30 -13.79
N ASN A 845 -54.11 -5.35 -14.51
CA ASN A 845 -52.83 -4.74 -14.14
C ASN A 845 -53.06 -3.39 -13.46
N SER A 846 -52.65 -3.29 -12.21
CA SER A 846 -52.71 -2.06 -11.41
C SER A 846 -51.31 -1.52 -11.07
N ASN A 847 -50.24 -2.03 -11.70
CA ASN A 847 -48.86 -1.64 -11.35
C ASN A 847 -48.50 -0.30 -11.97
N ASP A 848 -47.70 0.49 -11.25
CA ASP A 848 -47.23 1.79 -11.70
C ASP A 848 -46.35 1.67 -12.96
N PRO A 849 -46.85 2.10 -14.14
CA PRO A 849 -46.12 1.98 -15.40
C PRO A 849 -44.94 2.95 -15.49
N VAL A 850 -44.85 3.91 -14.57
CA VAL A 850 -43.75 4.88 -14.51
C VAL A 850 -42.48 4.23 -14.00
N ASN A 851 -42.56 3.62 -12.82
CA ASN A 851 -41.40 2.99 -12.18
C ASN A 851 -41.10 1.62 -12.80
N TYR A 852 -42.10 1.02 -13.47
CA TYR A 852 -42.01 -0.27 -14.14
C TYR A 852 -42.53 -0.14 -15.58
N GLU A 853 -41.70 0.36 -16.50
CA GLU A 853 -42.06 0.62 -17.91
C GLU A 853 -42.66 -0.60 -18.63
N SER A 854 -42.23 -1.79 -18.23
CA SER A 854 -42.81 -3.07 -18.64
C SER A 854 -44.32 -3.15 -18.47
N ASP A 855 -44.91 -2.44 -17.52
CA ASP A 855 -46.34 -2.41 -17.22
C ASP A 855 -47.09 -1.26 -17.90
N SER A 856 -46.40 -0.47 -18.72
CA SER A 856 -47.06 0.54 -19.55
C SER A 856 -48.11 -0.08 -20.47
N TRP A 857 -49.11 0.74 -20.81
CA TRP A 857 -50.20 0.38 -21.73
C TRP A 857 -49.69 -0.29 -23.02
N ASP A 858 -48.68 0.29 -23.66
CA ASP A 858 -48.11 -0.26 -24.90
C ASP A 858 -47.52 -1.65 -24.69
N ASN A 859 -46.90 -1.91 -23.55
CA ASN A 859 -46.35 -3.22 -23.23
C ASN A 859 -47.43 -4.23 -22.80
N MET A 860 -48.51 -3.78 -22.16
CA MET A 860 -49.70 -4.61 -21.93
C MET A 860 -50.32 -5.08 -23.25
N VAL A 861 -50.51 -4.19 -24.22
CA VAL A 861 -51.03 -4.53 -25.56
C VAL A 861 -50.09 -5.51 -26.27
N LYS A 862 -48.77 -5.27 -26.23
CA LYS A 862 -47.78 -6.19 -26.81
C LYS A 862 -47.81 -7.57 -26.16
N ARG A 863 -47.99 -7.65 -24.84
CA ARG A 863 -48.06 -8.93 -24.11
C ARG A 863 -49.35 -9.67 -24.45
N ALA A 864 -50.48 -8.98 -24.47
CA ALA A 864 -51.77 -9.56 -24.87
C ALA A 864 -51.71 -10.16 -26.29
N GLY A 865 -51.09 -9.45 -27.23
CA GLY A 865 -50.91 -9.89 -28.61
C GLY A 865 -50.01 -11.14 -28.81
N ARG A 866 -49.39 -11.67 -27.75
CA ARG A 866 -48.61 -12.93 -27.80
C ARG A 866 -49.46 -14.19 -27.61
N GLY A 867 -50.79 -14.08 -27.65
CA GLY A 867 -51.72 -15.20 -27.54
C GLY A 867 -52.40 -15.33 -26.19
N MET A 868 -52.54 -14.23 -25.44
CA MET A 868 -53.32 -14.20 -24.20
C MET A 868 -54.80 -14.43 -24.51
N SER A 869 -55.41 -15.43 -23.89
CA SER A 869 -56.76 -15.85 -24.28
C SER A 869 -57.88 -15.22 -23.45
N TYR A 870 -57.57 -14.26 -22.59
CA TYR A 870 -58.51 -13.58 -21.70
C TYR A 870 -58.37 -12.05 -21.80
N PRO A 871 -59.41 -11.27 -21.42
CA PRO A 871 -59.32 -9.81 -21.34
C PRO A 871 -58.23 -9.37 -20.35
N TYR A 872 -57.45 -8.35 -20.73
CA TYR A 872 -56.36 -7.80 -19.93
C TYR A 872 -56.58 -6.33 -19.63
N LEU A 873 -57.14 -6.05 -18.47
CA LEU A 873 -57.62 -4.72 -18.09
C LEU A 873 -56.53 -3.89 -17.41
N HIS A 874 -56.58 -2.58 -17.60
CA HIS A 874 -55.65 -1.63 -16.97
C HIS A 874 -56.37 -0.79 -15.91
N ASP A 875 -55.93 -0.92 -14.66
CA ASP A 875 -56.42 -0.19 -13.49
C ASP A 875 -55.44 0.95 -13.17
N ASP A 876 -55.44 1.98 -14.01
CA ASP A 876 -54.46 3.07 -13.98
C ASP A 876 -54.47 3.87 -12.66
N ASN A 877 -55.65 4.12 -12.08
CA ASN A 877 -55.79 4.82 -10.80
C ASN A 877 -55.58 3.91 -9.57
N GLN A 878 -55.47 2.59 -9.77
CA GLN A 878 -55.32 1.59 -8.72
C GLN A 878 -56.51 1.49 -7.75
N ASP A 879 -57.65 2.09 -8.09
CA ASP A 879 -58.84 2.10 -7.24
C ASP A 879 -59.44 0.70 -7.15
N THR A 880 -59.39 -0.08 -8.24
CA THR A 880 -59.90 -1.45 -8.26
C THR A 880 -59.04 -2.35 -7.37
N ALA A 881 -57.71 -2.28 -7.48
CA ALA A 881 -56.82 -3.02 -6.59
C ALA A 881 -57.02 -2.68 -5.11
N ARG A 882 -57.21 -1.38 -4.78
CA ARG A 882 -57.49 -0.96 -3.39
C ARG A 882 -58.83 -1.48 -2.90
N ALA A 883 -59.87 -1.47 -3.74
CA ALA A 883 -61.20 -1.95 -3.38
C ALA A 883 -61.23 -3.47 -3.12
N TYR A 884 -60.53 -4.25 -3.93
CA TYR A 884 -60.35 -5.69 -3.70
C TYR A 884 -59.39 -5.97 -2.53
N GLY A 885 -58.51 -5.03 -2.21
CA GLY A 885 -57.42 -5.23 -1.26
C GLY A 885 -56.34 -6.15 -1.81
N ALA A 886 -56.08 -6.10 -3.12
CA ALA A 886 -55.05 -6.90 -3.77
C ALA A 886 -53.66 -6.42 -3.35
N GLU A 887 -52.83 -7.34 -2.86
CA GLU A 887 -51.52 -7.02 -2.29
C GLU A 887 -50.38 -7.49 -3.20
N ARG A 888 -50.62 -8.53 -4.02
CA ARG A 888 -49.57 -9.19 -4.80
C ARG A 888 -50.00 -9.52 -6.23
N THR A 889 -49.01 -9.80 -7.08
CA THR A 889 -49.22 -10.31 -8.44
C THR A 889 -48.41 -11.60 -8.67
N PRO A 890 -49.03 -12.71 -9.12
CA PRO A 890 -50.46 -12.87 -9.33
C PRO A 890 -51.23 -13.09 -8.02
N GLU A 891 -52.44 -12.55 -7.93
CA GLU A 891 -53.42 -12.85 -6.86
C GLU A 891 -54.79 -13.09 -7.50
N PHE A 892 -55.47 -14.16 -7.08
CA PHE A 892 -56.70 -14.67 -7.70
C PHE A 892 -57.90 -14.53 -6.79
N TYR A 893 -59.03 -14.15 -7.37
CA TYR A 893 -60.34 -14.06 -6.73
C TYR A 893 -61.34 -14.86 -7.58
N LEU A 894 -61.87 -15.95 -7.03
CA LEU A 894 -62.91 -16.76 -7.68
C LEU A 894 -64.27 -16.31 -7.15
N LEU A 895 -65.15 -15.91 -8.07
CA LEU A 895 -66.51 -15.46 -7.81
C LEU A 895 -67.50 -16.56 -8.18
N ASP A 896 -68.56 -16.72 -7.38
CA ASP A 896 -69.71 -17.52 -7.76
C ASP A 896 -70.61 -16.79 -8.78
N SER A 897 -71.67 -17.44 -9.25
CA SER A 897 -72.62 -16.86 -10.23
C SER A 897 -73.43 -15.66 -9.70
N SER A 898 -73.38 -15.38 -8.39
CA SER A 898 -73.99 -14.20 -7.77
C SER A 898 -73.02 -13.02 -7.63
N GLY A 899 -71.73 -13.21 -7.98
CA GLY A 899 -70.67 -12.21 -7.82
C GLY A 899 -70.09 -12.16 -6.40
N THR A 900 -70.29 -13.19 -5.59
CA THR A 900 -69.71 -13.31 -4.23
C THR A 900 -68.34 -13.99 -4.32
N VAL A 901 -67.34 -13.47 -3.61
CA VAL A 901 -66.00 -14.07 -3.56
C VAL A 901 -66.06 -15.41 -2.83
N ALA A 902 -65.82 -16.51 -3.53
CA ALA A 902 -65.77 -17.85 -2.96
C ALA A 902 -64.34 -18.30 -2.61
N TYR A 903 -63.34 -17.76 -3.30
CA TYR A 903 -61.93 -18.00 -3.00
C TYR A 903 -61.06 -16.77 -3.27
N ARG A 904 -60.04 -16.57 -2.42
CA ARG A 904 -58.99 -15.56 -2.58
C ARG A 904 -57.62 -16.17 -2.29
N GLY A 905 -56.65 -15.97 -3.18
CA GLY A 905 -55.25 -16.29 -2.89
C GLY A 905 -54.43 -16.70 -4.11
N ARG A 906 -53.62 -17.74 -3.98
CA ARG A 906 -52.66 -18.20 -4.99
C ARG A 906 -53.24 -19.20 -6.01
N LEU A 907 -52.51 -19.43 -7.10
CA LEU A 907 -52.79 -20.49 -8.06
C LEU A 907 -52.40 -21.87 -7.50
N ASP A 908 -51.16 -21.97 -7.03
CA ASP A 908 -50.50 -23.15 -6.45
C ASP A 908 -49.38 -22.71 -5.48
N ASP A 909 -48.70 -23.66 -4.84
CA ASP A 909 -47.62 -23.44 -3.88
C ASP A 909 -46.24 -23.20 -4.50
N SER A 910 -46.07 -23.34 -5.82
CA SER A 910 -44.79 -23.10 -6.52
C SER A 910 -45.00 -22.35 -7.84
N PRO A 911 -45.32 -21.04 -7.79
CA PRO A 911 -45.58 -20.24 -8.99
C PRO A 911 -44.34 -20.00 -9.86
N ARG A 912 -43.13 -20.16 -9.32
CA ARG A 912 -41.88 -19.95 -10.08
C ARG A 912 -41.35 -21.22 -10.74
N ASP A 913 -41.56 -22.39 -10.14
CA ASP A 913 -41.13 -23.68 -10.69
C ASP A 913 -42.29 -24.70 -10.66
N PRO A 914 -42.92 -24.97 -11.81
CA PRO A 914 -44.03 -25.91 -11.91
C PRO A 914 -43.69 -27.34 -11.45
N SER A 915 -42.42 -27.75 -11.52
CA SER A 915 -42.02 -29.12 -11.14
C SER A 915 -42.08 -29.39 -9.64
N HIS A 916 -42.11 -28.32 -8.83
CA HIS A 916 -42.17 -28.38 -7.38
C HIS A 916 -43.57 -28.09 -6.82
N ALA A 917 -44.57 -27.80 -7.67
CA ALA A 917 -45.94 -27.57 -7.22
C ALA A 917 -46.56 -28.86 -6.68
N SER A 918 -47.02 -28.83 -5.44
CA SER A 918 -47.63 -29.99 -4.75
C SER A 918 -49.13 -29.84 -4.54
N VAL A 919 -49.67 -28.63 -4.69
CA VAL A 919 -51.11 -28.32 -4.59
C VAL A 919 -51.59 -27.47 -5.77
N SER A 920 -52.90 -27.44 -6.03
CA SER A 920 -53.52 -26.58 -7.04
C SER A 920 -54.73 -25.87 -6.45
N ASP A 921 -54.49 -24.96 -5.50
CA ASP A 921 -55.53 -24.39 -4.63
C ASP A 921 -56.68 -23.73 -5.42
N LEU A 922 -56.38 -23.03 -6.53
CA LEU A 922 -57.44 -22.42 -7.36
C LEU A 922 -58.25 -23.46 -8.13
N ALA A 923 -57.61 -24.51 -8.65
CA ALA A 923 -58.30 -25.62 -9.32
C ALA A 923 -59.23 -26.35 -8.35
N ASP A 924 -58.74 -26.64 -7.15
CA ASP A 924 -59.51 -27.32 -6.10
C ASP A 924 -60.74 -26.49 -5.69
N ALA A 925 -60.58 -25.15 -5.59
CA ALA A 925 -61.69 -24.24 -5.32
C ALA A 925 -62.74 -24.22 -6.44
N MET A 926 -62.31 -24.27 -7.71
CA MET A 926 -63.23 -24.41 -8.85
C MET A 926 -63.99 -25.74 -8.80
N ASP A 927 -63.31 -26.85 -8.49
CA ASP A 927 -63.92 -28.18 -8.38
C ASP A 927 -64.97 -28.26 -7.26
N ASP A 928 -64.75 -27.55 -6.15
CA ASP A 928 -65.74 -27.44 -5.08
C ASP A 928 -66.99 -26.66 -5.51
N ILE A 929 -66.82 -25.51 -6.16
CA ILE A 929 -67.96 -24.71 -6.67
C ILE A 929 -68.73 -25.48 -7.74
N ALA A 930 -68.04 -26.10 -8.69
CA ALA A 930 -68.67 -26.89 -9.76
C ALA A 930 -69.48 -28.07 -9.21
N ALA A 931 -69.07 -28.64 -8.08
CA ALA A 931 -69.79 -29.70 -7.38
C ALA A 931 -70.86 -29.22 -6.40
N GLY A 932 -71.09 -27.90 -6.28
CA GLY A 932 -72.04 -27.29 -5.35
C GLY A 932 -71.64 -27.43 -3.88
N ARG A 933 -70.34 -27.61 -3.59
CA ARG A 933 -69.78 -27.68 -2.24
C ARG A 933 -69.23 -26.32 -1.81
N SER A 934 -69.09 -26.12 -0.50
CA SER A 934 -68.31 -25.00 0.03
C SER A 934 -66.82 -25.23 -0.24
N VAL A 935 -66.10 -24.21 -0.71
CA VAL A 935 -64.64 -24.27 -0.94
C VAL A 935 -63.92 -24.67 0.34
N GLY A 936 -63.18 -25.78 0.30
CA GLY A 936 -62.51 -26.33 1.50
C GLY A 936 -61.45 -25.40 2.10
N ARG A 937 -60.71 -24.67 1.25
CA ARG A 937 -59.74 -23.64 1.64
C ARG A 937 -60.07 -22.32 0.93
N PRO A 938 -60.99 -21.51 1.47
CA PRO A 938 -61.45 -20.31 0.78
C PRO A 938 -60.40 -19.18 0.75
N ARG A 939 -59.35 -19.26 1.58
CA ARG A 939 -58.27 -18.27 1.63
C ARG A 939 -56.90 -18.95 1.67
N THR A 940 -55.98 -18.50 0.83
CA THR A 940 -54.56 -18.86 0.87
C THR A 940 -53.70 -17.61 0.78
N ASP A 941 -52.46 -17.68 1.27
CA ASP A 941 -51.52 -16.57 1.14
C ASP A 941 -51.02 -16.47 -0.31
N SER A 942 -51.21 -15.32 -0.93
CA SER A 942 -50.76 -15.05 -2.29
C SER A 942 -49.22 -15.10 -2.36
N ILE A 943 -48.67 -15.75 -3.39
CA ILE A 943 -47.23 -15.87 -3.62
C ILE A 943 -46.88 -15.11 -4.90
N GLY A 944 -46.22 -13.96 -4.76
CA GLY A 944 -45.89 -13.08 -5.88
C GLY A 944 -45.14 -11.82 -5.46
N CYS A 945 -44.84 -10.93 -6.41
CA CYS A 945 -44.34 -9.60 -6.09
C CYS A 945 -45.46 -8.73 -5.53
N SER A 946 -45.15 -7.76 -4.67
CA SER A 946 -46.13 -6.75 -4.24
C SER A 946 -46.66 -5.96 -5.45
N VAL A 947 -47.93 -5.55 -5.39
CA VAL A 947 -48.49 -4.56 -6.33
C VAL A 947 -47.64 -3.29 -6.23
N LYS A 948 -47.23 -2.77 -7.39
CA LYS A 948 -46.43 -1.54 -7.50
C LYS A 948 -47.37 -0.34 -7.43
N TRP A 949 -47.68 0.06 -6.20
CA TRP A 949 -48.52 1.21 -5.93
C TRP A 949 -47.90 2.51 -6.45
N LYS A 950 -48.71 3.36 -7.07
CA LYS A 950 -48.36 4.74 -7.41
C LYS A 950 -48.19 5.49 -6.10
N MET A 951 -47.02 6.09 -5.92
CA MET A 951 -46.67 6.92 -4.76
C MET A 951 -46.97 8.38 -5.02
#